data_AF-A0A9W6WAT9-F1
#
_entry.id   AF-A0A9W6WAT9-F1
#
_cell.length_a   1.000
_cell.length_b   1.000
_cell.length_c   1.000
_cell.angle_alpha   90.00
_cell.angle_beta   90.00
_cell.angle_gamma   90.00
#
_symmetry.space_group_name_H-M   'P 1'
#
loop_
_entity.id
_entity.type
_entity.pdbx_description
1 polymer ?
#
loop_
_entity_poly.entity_id
_entity_poly.type
_entity_poly.pdbx_seq_one_letter_code
_entity_poly.pdbx_strand_id
1 'polypeptide(L)'
;MRPEIQQELSHVLLTELLAYQFASPVRWIETQDVFLKDYNTERVVEIGPSPTLAGMASRTIKAKYESYDAALSLQREILCYSKDQKEIYYTPDPADVAIPEETSAAAAPAAAASAPAPVAAAAPVAAAPAPSGPVAEVSDEPVKALLVLHTLVAHKLKKSLDEIPISKAIKDLVGGKSTVQNEILGDLGKEFGSTPEKPEDTPLSELAEQFQDTYNGQLGKQTSSLIARLMSSKMPGGFSVTVARKYLQTRWGLPQGRQDSVLLTALTMEPPARLGSEADAKAFFDTAAQKHASAAGFSLASASAGGAGAGAGAGGAVVDSAALDALTKENKDLARQQLETLARYLNYDLTKGDKLFLKEKEATAVLQAELDLWAEEHGEFYASGIKPVFSPLKARTYDSYWNWARQDALSMYFDIIFGKLTDVDRETVTQCIQIMNRANPTLIKFMQYHIDHTPTNKGETYELAKKLGQQLIDNCRQVLDASPVYKDISYPTAPKTTIDVKGNINYEEVNRPAVRKLEEYVKEVAQGGELTKETQPTIREDLARIYKAISKQAASETKLQFNKLYSQLVEFVDKASEIEVSKSTKSVLEEASSGSTTDDETDEIASLPTTSSIKDPVSTSIPPQTIPFLHLKKRTNLGEWNYDRQATGFYLDTLEKGAVNGISYKGKHVLITGAGKGSIGAEVLQGLISGGAKVVVTTSRFSKQVTEYYQTMYSRFGASGSTLVVVPFNQGSKQDVEALVNFIYDDVKKGGLGWDLDGIIPFAAIPENAKRS
;
A
#
# COMPACT_ATOMS: atom_id res chain seq x y z
N MET A 1 -7.35 54.99 11.05
CA MET A 1 -8.15 54.18 10.11
C MET A 1 -8.36 52.81 10.76
N ARG A 2 -9.55 52.20 10.65
CA ARG A 2 -9.77 50.84 11.19
C ARG A 2 -9.00 49.81 10.33
N PRO A 3 -8.48 48.69 10.90
CA PRO A 3 -7.70 47.71 10.14
C PRO A 3 -8.44 47.17 8.92
N GLU A 4 -9.75 46.95 9.03
CA GLU A 4 -10.59 46.44 7.93
C GLU A 4 -10.67 47.45 6.79
N ILE A 5 -10.82 48.74 7.12
CA ILE A 5 -10.87 49.84 6.14
C ILE A 5 -9.49 50.04 5.49
N GLN A 6 -8.41 49.90 6.25
CA GLN A 6 -7.06 49.97 5.72
C GLN A 6 -6.79 48.80 4.77
N GLN A 7 -7.27 47.60 5.09
CA GLN A 7 -7.15 46.43 4.22
C GLN A 7 -7.94 46.62 2.93
N GLU A 8 -9.17 47.12 3.02
CA GLU A 8 -10.00 47.40 1.85
C GLU A 8 -9.36 48.45 0.92
N LEU A 9 -8.91 49.57 1.49
CA LEU A 9 -8.25 50.63 0.70
C LEU A 9 -6.89 50.19 0.12
N SER A 10 -6.11 49.40 0.86
CA SER A 10 -4.85 48.86 0.35
C SER A 10 -5.06 47.80 -0.72
N HIS A 11 -6.13 47.00 -0.63
CA HIS A 11 -6.53 46.06 -1.67
C HIS A 11 -6.88 46.79 -2.97
N VAL A 12 -7.70 47.84 -2.91
CA VAL A 12 -8.03 48.67 -4.07
C VAL A 12 -6.77 49.30 -4.66
N LEU A 13 -5.94 49.94 -3.82
CA LEU A 13 -4.71 50.58 -4.27
C LEU A 13 -3.74 49.61 -4.94
N LEU A 14 -3.51 48.42 -4.36
CA LEU A 14 -2.62 47.40 -4.92
C LEU A 14 -3.15 46.88 -6.26
N THR A 15 -4.46 46.66 -6.35
CA THR A 15 -5.11 46.18 -7.58
C THR A 15 -4.93 47.20 -8.70
N GLU A 16 -5.18 48.48 -8.43
CA GLU A 16 -5.00 49.55 -9.42
C GLU A 16 -3.53 49.73 -9.81
N LEU A 17 -2.59 49.65 -8.85
CA LEU A 17 -1.15 49.72 -9.16
C LEU A 17 -0.72 48.63 -10.14
N LEU A 18 -1.14 47.37 -9.91
CA LEU A 18 -0.82 46.25 -10.80
C LEU A 18 -1.52 46.35 -12.16
N ALA A 19 -2.78 46.80 -12.18
CA ALA A 19 -3.55 46.96 -13.42
C ALA A 19 -2.93 48.04 -14.33
N TYR A 20 -2.63 49.22 -13.77
CA TYR A 20 -2.04 50.32 -14.55
C TYR A 20 -0.55 50.10 -14.86
N GLN A 21 0.19 49.32 -14.05
CA GLN A 21 1.58 48.97 -14.33
C GLN A 21 1.74 48.33 -15.73
N PHE A 22 0.78 47.50 -16.14
CA PHE A 22 0.83 46.82 -17.44
C PHE A 22 0.95 47.78 -18.63
N ALA A 23 0.34 48.96 -18.53
CA ALA A 23 0.29 49.96 -19.62
C ALA A 23 1.07 51.25 -19.30
N SER A 24 1.79 51.30 -18.17
CA SER A 24 2.56 52.46 -17.74
C SER A 24 4.07 52.20 -17.83
N PRO A 25 4.91 53.21 -18.12
CA PRO A 25 6.36 53.04 -18.11
C PRO A 25 6.88 52.59 -16.73
N VAL A 26 7.81 51.63 -16.73
CA VAL A 26 8.48 51.18 -15.50
C VAL A 26 9.52 52.23 -15.07
N ARG A 27 9.24 52.93 -13.97
CA ARG A 27 10.08 53.99 -13.42
C ARG A 27 11.24 53.46 -12.57
N TRP A 28 12.07 52.62 -13.19
CA TRP A 28 13.11 51.86 -12.48
C TRP A 28 14.25 52.74 -11.95
N ILE A 29 14.54 53.88 -12.58
CA ILE A 29 15.57 54.82 -12.11
C ILE A 29 15.17 55.38 -10.73
N GLU A 30 13.94 55.85 -10.61
CA GLU A 30 13.42 56.39 -9.36
C GLU A 30 13.26 55.30 -8.30
N THR A 31 12.84 54.09 -8.69
CA THR A 31 12.81 52.95 -7.78
C THR A 31 14.21 52.64 -7.21
N GLN A 32 15.25 52.65 -8.05
CA GLN A 32 16.63 52.49 -7.61
C GLN A 32 17.08 53.62 -6.69
N ASP A 33 16.76 54.87 -7.03
CA ASP A 33 17.09 56.02 -6.18
C ASP A 33 16.43 55.89 -4.79
N VAL A 34 15.19 55.39 -4.69
CA VAL A 34 14.51 55.14 -3.41
C VAL A 34 15.24 54.10 -2.55
N PHE A 35 15.46 52.89 -3.05
CA PHE A 35 16.07 51.85 -2.20
C PHE A 35 17.58 52.06 -1.95
N LEU A 36 18.29 52.72 -2.87
CA LEU A 36 19.70 53.05 -2.67
C LEU A 36 19.88 54.23 -1.72
N LYS A 37 19.14 55.34 -1.91
CA LYS A 37 19.37 56.59 -1.17
C LYS A 37 18.50 56.73 0.07
N ASP A 38 17.19 56.53 -0.06
CA ASP A 38 16.26 56.81 1.03
C ASP A 38 16.30 55.70 2.10
N TYR A 39 16.55 54.46 1.67
CA TYR A 39 16.66 53.29 2.55
C TYR A 39 18.11 52.86 2.84
N ASN A 40 19.12 53.46 2.20
CA ASN A 40 20.53 53.11 2.37
C ASN A 40 20.82 51.59 2.31
N THR A 41 20.16 50.88 1.39
CA THR A 41 20.23 49.41 1.33
C THR A 41 21.66 48.92 1.08
N GLU A 42 22.22 48.18 2.04
CA GLU A 42 23.56 47.59 1.97
C GLU A 42 23.60 46.31 1.14
N ARG A 43 22.50 45.58 1.01
CA ARG A 43 22.47 44.30 0.30
C ARG A 43 21.30 44.23 -0.68
N VAL A 44 21.62 44.28 -1.98
CA VAL A 44 20.63 44.20 -3.07
C VAL A 44 20.71 42.82 -3.71
N VAL A 45 19.66 42.02 -3.56
CA VAL A 45 19.60 40.64 -4.07
C VAL A 45 18.62 40.55 -5.23
N GLU A 46 19.12 40.26 -6.44
CA GLU A 46 18.31 39.96 -7.63
C GLU A 46 17.86 38.50 -7.62
N ILE A 47 16.55 38.28 -7.68
CA ILE A 47 15.94 36.96 -7.86
C ILE A 47 15.56 36.80 -9.33
N GLY A 48 16.39 36.05 -10.07
CA GLY A 48 16.20 35.81 -11.50
C GLY A 48 17.25 34.85 -12.09
N PRO A 49 17.04 34.35 -13.32
CA PRO A 49 17.91 33.37 -13.96
C PRO A 49 19.25 33.95 -14.47
N SER A 50 19.39 35.28 -14.50
CA SER A 50 20.59 35.98 -14.96
C SER A 50 20.73 37.34 -14.27
N PRO A 51 21.95 37.89 -14.10
CA PRO A 51 22.23 39.11 -13.31
C PRO A 51 21.93 40.42 -14.07
N THR A 52 20.67 40.63 -14.45
CA THR A 52 20.27 41.79 -15.25
C THR A 52 20.04 43.05 -14.43
N LEU A 53 19.24 42.98 -13.37
CA LEU A 53 18.92 44.08 -12.47
C LEU A 53 20.10 44.41 -11.54
N ALA A 54 20.87 43.40 -11.13
CA ALA A 54 22.15 43.57 -10.44
C ALA A 54 23.10 44.43 -11.27
N GLY A 55 23.24 44.11 -12.56
CA GLY A 55 24.06 44.91 -13.49
C GLY A 55 23.52 46.34 -13.71
N MET A 56 22.21 46.57 -13.59
CA MET A 56 21.65 47.93 -13.60
C MET A 56 21.97 48.68 -12.29
N ALA A 57 21.79 48.03 -11.13
CA ALA A 57 22.06 48.62 -9.83
C ALA A 57 23.55 49.01 -9.67
N SER A 58 24.48 48.13 -10.07
CA SER A 58 25.93 48.45 -10.07
C SER A 58 26.25 49.68 -10.90
N ARG A 59 25.61 49.84 -12.07
CA ARG A 59 25.81 51.01 -12.94
C ARG A 59 25.26 52.28 -12.31
N THR A 60 24.10 52.23 -11.68
CA THR A 60 23.49 53.39 -11.01
C THR A 60 24.30 53.85 -9.80
N ILE A 61 24.79 52.92 -8.98
CA ILE A 61 25.68 53.24 -7.84
C ILE A 61 26.94 53.94 -8.35
N LYS A 62 27.62 53.34 -9.32
CA LYS A 62 28.85 53.91 -9.90
C LYS A 62 28.63 55.28 -10.55
N ALA A 63 27.46 55.52 -11.12
CA ALA A 63 27.14 56.76 -11.82
C ALA A 63 26.75 57.92 -10.88
N LYS A 64 26.06 57.65 -9.77
CA LYS A 64 25.45 58.69 -8.93
C LYS A 64 25.84 58.64 -7.45
N TYR A 65 26.15 57.46 -6.90
CA TYR A 65 26.22 57.24 -5.45
C TYR A 65 27.62 56.95 -4.93
N GLU A 66 28.65 56.87 -5.77
CA GLU A 66 30.03 56.59 -5.35
C GLU A 66 30.55 57.55 -4.25
N SER A 67 30.35 58.87 -4.43
CA SER A 67 30.75 59.88 -3.44
C SER A 67 29.82 59.92 -2.22
N TYR A 68 28.56 59.52 -2.40
CA TYR A 68 27.56 59.46 -1.33
C TYR A 68 27.86 58.29 -0.38
N ASP A 69 28.11 57.11 -0.95
CA ASP A 69 28.44 55.89 -0.21
C ASP A 69 29.80 56.05 0.51
N ALA A 70 30.79 56.68 -0.13
CA ALA A 70 32.09 56.98 0.49
C ALA A 70 31.95 57.96 1.68
N ALA A 71 31.10 58.98 1.57
CA ALA A 71 30.88 59.94 2.65
C ALA A 71 30.17 59.33 3.87
N LEU A 72 29.34 58.30 3.65
CA LEU A 72 28.61 57.58 4.69
C LEU A 72 29.29 56.29 5.15
N SER A 73 30.48 55.96 4.61
CA SER A 73 31.16 54.67 4.84
C SER A 73 30.26 53.46 4.57
N LEU A 74 29.35 53.58 3.60
CA LEU A 74 28.36 52.55 3.28
C LEU A 74 28.93 51.56 2.26
N GLN A 75 29.01 50.28 2.64
CA GLN A 75 29.45 49.20 1.74
C GLN A 75 28.24 48.47 1.18
N ARG A 76 28.12 48.43 -0.15
CA ARG A 76 26.98 47.78 -0.82
C ARG A 76 27.40 46.47 -1.50
N GLU A 77 26.70 45.40 -1.16
CA GLU A 77 26.73 44.11 -1.85
C GLU A 77 25.60 44.01 -2.87
N ILE A 78 25.93 43.64 -4.10
CA ILE A 78 24.95 43.36 -5.16
C ILE A 78 25.10 41.91 -5.58
N LEU A 79 24.07 41.12 -5.35
CA LEU A 79 24.08 39.67 -5.52
C LEU A 79 22.97 39.22 -6.48
N CYS A 80 23.21 38.18 -7.26
CA CYS A 80 22.20 37.55 -8.11
C CYS A 80 22.08 36.06 -7.79
N TYR A 81 20.84 35.57 -7.67
CA TYR A 81 20.54 34.17 -7.35
C TYR A 81 21.20 33.14 -8.29
N SER A 82 21.33 33.44 -9.59
CA SER A 82 21.94 32.52 -10.56
C SER A 82 23.45 32.37 -10.41
N LYS A 83 24.12 33.32 -9.76
CA LYS A 83 25.58 33.44 -9.75
C LYS A 83 26.17 33.37 -8.34
N ASP A 84 25.59 34.10 -7.40
CA ASP A 84 26.15 34.36 -6.08
C ASP A 84 25.37 33.57 -5.00
N GLN A 85 25.07 32.29 -5.29
CA GLN A 85 24.28 31.43 -4.38
C GLN A 85 24.99 31.25 -3.05
N LYS A 86 26.31 31.09 -3.04
CA LYS A 86 27.07 30.80 -1.83
C LYS A 86 26.97 31.95 -0.83
N GLU A 87 27.06 33.18 -1.32
CA GLU A 87 26.95 34.41 -0.55
C GLU A 87 25.52 34.62 -0.05
N ILE A 88 24.52 34.39 -0.90
CA ILE A 88 23.09 34.51 -0.54
C ILE A 88 22.70 33.49 0.55
N TYR A 89 23.16 32.24 0.42
CA TYR A 89 22.87 31.15 1.35
C TYR A 89 23.84 31.06 2.54
N TYR A 90 24.83 31.96 2.62
CA TYR A 90 25.85 31.97 3.68
C TYR A 90 26.62 30.64 3.80
N THR A 91 26.97 30.03 2.66
CA THR A 91 27.73 28.79 2.56
C THR A 91 29.07 29.02 1.84
N PRO A 92 30.04 29.70 2.47
CA PRO A 92 31.37 29.87 1.89
C PRO A 92 32.08 28.52 1.75
N ASP A 93 32.99 28.41 0.78
CA ASP A 93 33.84 27.23 0.65
C ASP A 93 34.77 27.13 1.88
N PRO A 94 35.13 25.92 2.35
CA PRO A 94 35.91 25.72 3.57
C PRO A 94 37.32 26.35 3.58
N ALA A 95 37.76 26.97 2.47
CA ALA A 95 39.01 27.71 2.37
C ALA A 95 38.93 29.19 2.82
N ASP A 96 37.72 29.77 2.95
CA ASP A 96 37.53 31.23 3.18
C ASP A 96 37.12 31.60 4.62
N VAL A 97 37.12 30.65 5.56
CA VAL A 97 36.85 30.92 6.99
C VAL A 97 38.17 31.18 7.73
N ALA A 98 38.69 32.40 7.67
CA ALA A 98 39.74 32.87 8.59
C ALA A 98 39.10 33.41 9.87
N ILE A 99 39.24 32.68 10.98
CA ILE A 99 38.78 33.08 12.33
C ILE A 99 39.79 34.11 12.90
N PRO A 100 39.38 35.22 13.53
CA PRO A 100 40.30 36.15 14.20
C PRO A 100 40.89 35.53 15.48
N GLU A 101 42.20 35.75 15.70
CA GLU A 101 42.95 35.27 16.86
C GLU A 101 42.41 35.80 18.21
N GLU A 102 42.19 34.91 19.18
CA GLU A 102 42.39 35.20 20.60
C GLU A 102 43.50 34.31 21.16
N THR A 103 44.48 35.00 21.75
CA THR A 103 45.67 34.53 22.43
C THR A 103 45.39 33.64 23.64
N SER A 104 46.04 32.47 23.67
CA SER A 104 46.58 31.90 24.92
C SER A 104 47.77 31.00 24.58
N ALA A 105 48.92 31.37 25.15
CA ALA A 105 50.22 30.77 24.93
C ALA A 105 50.55 29.65 25.93
N ALA A 106 51.50 28.80 25.51
CA ALA A 106 52.31 27.82 26.24
C ALA A 106 51.70 26.40 26.39
N ALA A 107 52.34 25.29 25.97
CA ALA A 107 53.72 25.07 25.53
C ALA A 107 53.88 23.78 24.66
N ALA A 108 54.57 23.94 23.52
CA ALA A 108 55.60 23.14 22.82
C ALA A 108 55.79 21.60 23.04
N PRO A 109 56.48 20.88 22.10
CA PRO A 109 56.61 21.08 20.65
C PRO A 109 56.51 19.78 19.80
N ALA A 110 56.50 20.03 18.48
CA ALA A 110 56.40 19.12 17.35
C ALA A 110 57.57 18.15 17.13
N ALA A 111 57.28 17.08 16.36
CA ALA A 111 58.20 16.54 15.36
C ALA A 111 57.40 15.85 14.23
N ALA A 112 57.22 16.57 13.12
CA ALA A 112 57.10 15.98 11.80
C ALA A 112 58.46 16.18 11.12
N ALA A 113 58.96 15.16 10.44
CA ALA A 113 59.99 15.35 9.42
C ALA A 113 59.89 14.26 8.36
N SER A 114 59.77 14.74 7.13
CA SER A 114 59.79 14.07 5.84
C SER A 114 61.18 13.62 5.39
N ALA A 115 61.17 12.78 4.35
CA ALA A 115 62.18 12.58 3.29
C ALA A 115 63.22 11.45 3.54
N PRO A 116 64.01 11.05 2.51
CA PRO A 116 63.62 10.52 1.19
C PRO A 116 64.41 9.22 0.84
N ALA A 117 64.32 8.77 -0.42
CA ALA A 117 64.92 7.57 -1.04
C ALA A 117 66.44 7.33 -0.77
N PRO A 118 66.91 6.07 -0.89
CA PRO A 118 68.32 5.78 -1.15
C PRO A 118 68.58 5.13 -2.52
N VAL A 119 69.81 5.36 -2.99
CA VAL A 119 70.43 4.86 -4.22
C VAL A 119 71.30 3.62 -3.93
N ALA A 120 71.67 2.92 -5.01
CA ALA A 120 72.29 1.59 -5.10
C ALA A 120 73.62 1.35 -4.37
N ALA A 121 73.87 0.08 -4.01
CA ALA A 121 75.21 -0.53 -3.98
C ALA A 121 75.18 -2.08 -4.10
N ALA A 122 75.94 -2.56 -5.09
CA ALA A 122 76.72 -3.80 -5.22
C ALA A 122 76.15 -5.21 -4.90
N ALA A 123 76.42 -6.12 -5.85
CA ALA A 123 76.08 -7.54 -5.90
C ALA A 123 76.78 -8.43 -4.84
N PRO A 124 76.21 -9.63 -4.61
CA PRO A 124 77.01 -10.85 -4.61
C PRO A 124 76.46 -11.94 -5.55
N VAL A 125 77.37 -12.46 -6.35
CA VAL A 125 77.61 -13.84 -6.83
C VAL A 125 76.48 -14.89 -6.82
N ALA A 126 76.29 -15.43 -8.03
CA ALA A 126 75.68 -16.71 -8.45
C ALA A 126 75.26 -17.73 -7.37
N ALA A 127 73.96 -18.04 -7.36
CA ALA A 127 73.40 -19.31 -6.91
C ALA A 127 72.71 -20.03 -8.09
N ALA A 128 72.93 -21.35 -8.17
CA ALA A 128 72.52 -22.28 -9.21
C ALA A 128 70.98 -22.36 -9.40
N PRO A 129 70.48 -22.78 -10.59
CA PRO A 129 69.05 -22.71 -10.92
C PRO A 129 68.22 -23.70 -10.10
N ALA A 130 67.16 -23.19 -9.48
CA ALA A 130 66.12 -23.96 -8.79
C ALA A 130 65.03 -24.42 -9.80
N PRO A 131 64.30 -25.52 -9.52
CA PRO A 131 63.45 -26.19 -10.50
C PRO A 131 62.21 -25.35 -10.90
N SER A 132 61.78 -25.53 -12.15
CA SER A 132 60.66 -24.83 -12.79
C SER A 132 59.31 -25.05 -12.08
N GLY A 133 58.78 -24.00 -11.45
CA GLY A 133 57.39 -23.93 -10.97
C GLY A 133 56.38 -23.52 -12.07
N PRO A 134 55.06 -23.60 -11.79
CA PRO A 134 54.01 -23.26 -12.76
C PRO A 134 54.10 -21.80 -13.24
N VAL A 135 53.71 -21.55 -14.49
CA VAL A 135 53.71 -20.23 -15.13
C VAL A 135 52.92 -19.23 -14.28
N ALA A 136 53.50 -18.06 -13.98
CA ALA A 136 52.80 -17.00 -13.25
C ALA A 136 51.54 -16.57 -14.03
N GLU A 137 50.36 -16.66 -13.40
CA GLU A 137 49.09 -16.25 -14.02
C GLU A 137 49.10 -14.74 -14.29
N VAL A 138 48.69 -14.35 -15.51
CA VAL A 138 48.58 -12.95 -15.94
C VAL A 138 47.25 -12.38 -15.45
N SER A 139 47.21 -11.12 -15.01
CA SER A 139 45.97 -10.43 -14.59
C SER A 139 44.90 -10.52 -15.68
N ASP A 140 43.68 -10.93 -15.33
CA ASP A 140 42.58 -11.00 -16.30
C ASP A 140 42.15 -9.62 -16.78
N GLU A 141 41.68 -9.57 -18.02
CA GLU A 141 41.09 -8.39 -18.64
C GLU A 141 40.00 -8.88 -19.59
N PRO A 142 38.73 -8.47 -19.38
CA PRO A 142 37.66 -8.76 -20.32
C PRO A 142 37.97 -8.21 -21.71
N VAL A 143 37.39 -8.84 -22.73
CA VAL A 143 37.57 -8.38 -24.12
C VAL A 143 37.02 -6.96 -24.25
N LYS A 144 37.73 -6.07 -24.95
CA LYS A 144 37.23 -4.72 -25.29
C LYS A 144 36.29 -4.78 -26.49
N ALA A 145 35.23 -3.97 -26.49
CA ALA A 145 34.29 -3.87 -27.60
C ALA A 145 35.01 -3.53 -28.92
N LEU A 146 36.06 -2.69 -28.84
CA LEU A 146 36.91 -2.36 -29.98
C LEU A 146 37.55 -3.60 -30.63
N LEU A 147 38.07 -4.54 -29.83
CA LEU A 147 38.70 -5.75 -30.36
C LEU A 147 37.66 -6.66 -31.04
N VAL A 148 36.47 -6.80 -30.45
CA VAL A 148 35.36 -7.56 -31.04
C VAL A 148 34.89 -6.94 -32.35
N LEU A 149 34.62 -5.64 -32.36
CA LEU A 149 34.19 -4.91 -33.55
C LEU A 149 35.23 -5.03 -34.67
N HIS A 150 36.50 -4.78 -34.33
CA HIS A 150 37.58 -4.82 -35.30
C HIS A 150 37.79 -6.23 -35.89
N THR A 151 37.74 -7.27 -35.05
CA THR A 151 37.89 -8.67 -35.49
C THR A 151 36.73 -9.15 -36.36
N LEU A 152 35.49 -8.76 -36.05
CA LEU A 152 34.33 -9.08 -36.88
C LEU A 152 34.42 -8.43 -38.26
N VAL A 153 34.77 -7.14 -38.32
CA VAL A 153 34.96 -6.42 -39.58
C VAL A 153 36.12 -7.03 -40.39
N ALA A 154 37.23 -7.35 -39.74
CA ALA A 154 38.40 -7.96 -40.37
C ALA A 154 38.14 -9.33 -40.97
N HIS A 155 37.54 -10.21 -40.17
CA HIS A 155 37.16 -11.55 -40.62
C HIS A 155 36.16 -11.48 -41.79
N LYS A 156 35.18 -10.56 -41.73
CA LYS A 156 34.18 -10.39 -42.81
C LYS A 156 34.79 -9.89 -44.12
N LEU A 157 35.72 -8.95 -44.03
CA LEU A 157 36.43 -8.40 -45.19
C LEU A 157 37.57 -9.30 -45.69
N LYS A 158 37.86 -10.41 -44.99
CA LYS A 158 38.98 -11.33 -45.26
C LYS A 158 40.33 -10.60 -45.30
N LYS A 159 40.51 -9.66 -44.37
CA LYS A 159 41.71 -8.85 -44.19
C LYS A 159 42.29 -9.07 -42.81
N SER A 160 43.58 -8.82 -42.65
CA SER A 160 44.21 -8.84 -41.33
C SER A 160 43.81 -7.60 -40.52
N LEU A 161 43.95 -7.66 -39.18
CA LEU A 161 43.68 -6.51 -38.30
C LEU A 161 44.50 -5.27 -38.67
N ASP A 162 45.70 -5.45 -39.19
CA ASP A 162 46.61 -4.36 -39.53
C ASP A 162 46.18 -3.63 -40.82
N GLU A 163 45.37 -4.28 -41.67
CA GLU A 163 44.88 -3.72 -42.93
C GLU A 163 43.59 -2.89 -42.78
N ILE A 164 42.99 -2.86 -41.59
CA ILE A 164 41.74 -2.14 -41.32
C ILE A 164 42.00 -0.99 -40.35
N PRO A 165 41.99 0.27 -40.83
CA PRO A 165 42.15 1.42 -39.97
C PRO A 165 40.88 1.66 -39.14
N ILE A 166 41.05 1.75 -37.82
CA ILE A 166 39.96 2.01 -36.85
C ILE A 166 39.31 3.40 -37.00
N SER A 167 39.99 4.35 -37.68
CA SER A 167 39.49 5.71 -37.92
C SER A 167 38.52 5.82 -39.11
N LYS A 168 38.33 4.75 -39.89
CA LYS A 168 37.38 4.73 -41.02
C LYS A 168 36.04 4.13 -40.62
N ALA A 169 34.98 4.57 -41.27
CA ALA A 169 33.64 4.00 -41.11
C ALA A 169 33.47 2.71 -41.92
N ILE A 170 32.50 1.87 -41.55
CA ILE A 170 32.23 0.58 -42.23
C ILE A 170 31.92 0.82 -43.72
N LYS A 171 31.16 1.88 -44.03
CA LYS A 171 30.79 2.26 -45.40
C LYS A 171 32.00 2.54 -46.29
N ASP A 172 33.03 3.17 -45.74
CA ASP A 172 34.28 3.44 -46.46
C ASP A 172 35.10 2.16 -46.67
N LEU A 173 35.09 1.25 -45.68
CA LEU A 173 35.83 -0.01 -45.72
C LEU A 173 35.27 -1.02 -46.73
N VAL A 174 33.96 -0.99 -46.98
CA VAL A 174 33.31 -1.90 -47.94
C VAL A 174 33.35 -1.41 -49.39
N GLY A 175 33.71 -0.14 -49.64
CA GLY A 175 33.89 0.43 -50.98
C GLY A 175 32.65 0.35 -51.87
N GLY A 176 31.46 0.65 -51.31
CA GLY A 176 30.19 0.64 -52.06
C GLY A 176 29.50 -0.72 -52.20
N LYS A 177 30.06 -1.79 -51.62
CA LYS A 177 29.41 -3.12 -51.57
C LYS A 177 28.34 -3.18 -50.47
N SER A 178 27.16 -2.63 -50.75
CA SER A 178 26.04 -2.54 -49.80
C SER A 178 25.64 -3.89 -49.17
N THR A 179 25.74 -5.00 -49.90
CA THR A 179 25.48 -6.35 -49.35
C THR A 179 26.40 -6.68 -48.17
N VAL A 180 27.71 -6.40 -48.32
CA VAL A 180 28.71 -6.68 -47.27
C VAL A 180 28.52 -5.74 -46.08
N GLN A 181 28.15 -4.47 -46.34
CA GLN A 181 27.79 -3.51 -45.29
C GLN A 181 26.65 -4.04 -44.42
N ASN A 182 25.53 -4.44 -45.02
CA ASN A 182 24.36 -4.93 -44.30
C ASN A 182 24.65 -6.23 -43.55
N GLU A 183 25.50 -7.09 -44.10
CA GLU A 183 25.96 -8.27 -43.39
C GLU A 183 26.81 -7.93 -42.16
N ILE A 184 27.72 -6.96 -42.26
CA ILE A 184 28.51 -6.48 -41.10
C ILE A 184 27.57 -5.91 -40.04
N LEU A 185 26.63 -5.03 -40.41
CA LEU A 185 25.69 -4.43 -39.46
C LEU A 185 24.80 -5.49 -38.79
N GLY A 186 24.31 -6.47 -39.55
CA GLY A 186 23.54 -7.59 -38.99
C GLY A 186 24.37 -8.49 -38.06
N ASP A 187 25.65 -8.68 -38.36
CA ASP A 187 26.59 -9.41 -37.50
C ASP A 187 26.89 -8.62 -36.21
N LEU A 188 27.00 -7.29 -36.27
CA LEU A 188 27.14 -6.43 -35.09
C LEU A 188 25.89 -6.40 -34.21
N GLY A 189 24.68 -6.35 -34.80
CA GLY A 189 23.43 -6.43 -34.04
C GLY A 189 23.25 -7.77 -33.31
N LYS A 190 23.72 -8.89 -33.89
CA LYS A 190 23.73 -10.19 -33.20
C LYS A 190 24.75 -10.27 -32.08
N GLU A 191 25.81 -9.47 -32.15
CA GLU A 191 26.89 -9.50 -31.18
C GLU A 191 26.61 -8.58 -29.98
N PHE A 192 26.23 -7.33 -30.26
CA PHE A 192 26.05 -6.28 -29.25
C PHE A 192 24.58 -5.98 -28.91
N GLY A 193 23.63 -6.56 -29.64
CA GLY A 193 22.20 -6.27 -29.46
C GLY A 193 21.79 -4.97 -30.14
N SER A 194 21.64 -3.88 -29.37
CA SER A 194 21.25 -2.56 -29.89
C SER A 194 22.42 -1.88 -30.59
N THR A 195 22.21 -1.41 -31.82
CA THR A 195 23.18 -0.61 -32.57
C THR A 195 22.83 0.89 -32.49
N PRO A 196 23.83 1.79 -32.41
CA PRO A 196 23.62 3.24 -32.50
C PRO A 196 22.92 3.68 -33.80
N GLU A 197 22.50 4.94 -33.91
CA GLU A 197 21.95 5.48 -35.16
C GLU A 197 23.06 5.66 -36.22
N LYS A 198 22.87 5.08 -37.41
CA LYS A 198 23.80 5.10 -38.56
C LYS A 198 25.21 4.54 -38.25
N PRO A 199 25.32 3.30 -37.74
CA PRO A 199 26.60 2.68 -37.40
C PRO A 199 27.53 2.51 -38.63
N GLU A 200 26.99 2.57 -39.84
CA GLU A 200 27.77 2.53 -41.08
C GLU A 200 28.59 3.79 -41.36
N ASP A 201 28.17 4.95 -40.85
CA ASP A 201 28.78 6.26 -41.09
C ASP A 201 29.72 6.67 -39.93
N THR A 202 29.62 6.02 -38.76
CA THR A 202 30.48 6.26 -37.60
C THR A 202 31.84 5.54 -37.75
N PRO A 203 32.98 6.20 -37.46
CA PRO A 203 34.28 5.55 -37.39
C PRO A 203 34.29 4.37 -36.40
N LEU A 204 35.05 3.30 -36.70
CA LEU A 204 35.10 2.12 -35.84
C LEU A 204 35.55 2.42 -34.40
N SER A 205 36.42 3.42 -34.18
CA SER A 205 36.85 3.83 -32.83
C SER A 205 35.71 4.43 -32.01
N GLU A 206 34.96 5.37 -32.57
CA GLU A 206 33.82 6.01 -31.90
C GLU A 206 32.67 5.01 -31.73
N LEU A 207 32.44 4.16 -32.74
CA LEU A 207 31.44 3.11 -32.67
C LEU A 207 31.77 2.08 -31.57
N ALA A 208 33.05 1.77 -31.37
CA ALA A 208 33.49 0.90 -30.28
C ALA A 208 33.25 1.51 -28.90
N GLU A 209 33.47 2.82 -28.72
CA GLU A 209 33.19 3.53 -27.46
C GLU A 209 31.70 3.48 -27.13
N GLN A 210 30.84 3.72 -28.13
CA GLN A 210 29.38 3.61 -27.95
C GLN A 210 28.93 2.20 -27.56
N PHE A 211 29.55 1.16 -28.12
CA PHE A 211 29.29 -0.22 -27.69
C PHE A 211 29.87 -0.53 -26.31
N GLN A 212 30.99 0.10 -25.93
CA GLN A 212 31.70 -0.20 -24.70
C GLN A 212 30.88 0.10 -23.44
N ASP A 213 29.97 1.08 -23.50
CA ASP A 213 29.09 1.44 -22.37
C ASP A 213 28.07 0.35 -22.00
N THR A 214 27.63 -0.45 -22.99
CA THR A 214 26.63 -1.51 -22.81
C THR A 214 27.23 -2.92 -22.89
N TYR A 215 28.52 -3.03 -23.21
CA TYR A 215 29.19 -4.30 -23.42
C TYR A 215 29.69 -4.92 -22.11
N ASN A 216 29.28 -6.16 -21.85
CA ASN A 216 29.61 -6.90 -20.62
C ASN A 216 30.99 -7.60 -20.64
N GLY A 217 31.78 -7.41 -21.70
CA GLY A 217 33.12 -7.99 -21.85
C GLY A 217 33.15 -9.48 -22.24
N GLN A 218 32.01 -10.09 -22.57
CA GLN A 218 31.90 -11.49 -22.97
C GLN A 218 31.63 -11.63 -24.48
N LEU A 219 32.04 -12.76 -25.05
CA LEU A 219 31.74 -13.08 -26.46
C LEU A 219 30.24 -13.24 -26.69
N GLY A 220 29.70 -12.54 -27.68
CA GLY A 220 28.30 -12.63 -28.10
C GLY A 220 28.01 -13.84 -28.99
N LYS A 221 26.79 -13.89 -29.53
CA LYS A 221 26.31 -15.02 -30.33
C LYS A 221 27.10 -15.19 -31.63
N GLN A 222 27.54 -14.09 -32.25
CA GLN A 222 28.20 -14.12 -33.53
C GLN A 222 29.65 -14.56 -33.39
N THR A 223 30.44 -13.93 -32.52
CA THR A 223 31.85 -14.31 -32.28
C THR A 223 31.97 -15.74 -31.77
N SER A 224 31.10 -16.16 -30.84
CA SER A 224 31.06 -17.54 -30.33
C SER A 224 30.80 -18.56 -31.45
N SER A 225 29.88 -18.26 -32.37
CA SER A 225 29.58 -19.10 -33.54
C SER A 225 30.77 -19.19 -34.51
N LEU A 226 31.45 -18.08 -34.76
CA LEU A 226 32.64 -18.04 -35.61
C LEU A 226 33.81 -18.83 -35.00
N ILE A 227 34.04 -18.69 -33.70
CA ILE A 227 35.07 -19.48 -32.99
C ILE A 227 34.73 -20.96 -33.01
N ALA A 228 33.47 -21.35 -32.77
CA ALA A 228 33.04 -22.75 -32.87
C ALA A 228 33.26 -23.32 -34.28
N ARG A 229 33.03 -22.52 -35.32
CA ARG A 229 33.30 -22.89 -36.72
C ARG A 229 34.80 -23.03 -37.00
N LEU A 230 35.62 -22.09 -36.52
CA LEU A 230 37.07 -22.15 -36.63
C LEU A 230 37.59 -23.46 -36.01
N MET A 231 37.17 -23.76 -34.78
CA MET A 231 37.61 -24.95 -34.07
C MET A 231 37.16 -26.25 -34.77
N SER A 232 35.89 -26.35 -35.18
CA SER A 232 35.37 -27.57 -35.81
C SER A 232 35.92 -27.83 -37.23
N SER A 233 36.17 -26.77 -38.00
CA SER A 233 36.56 -26.88 -39.42
C SER A 233 38.07 -26.88 -39.66
N LYS A 234 38.84 -26.17 -38.83
CA LYS A 234 40.28 -25.94 -39.04
C LYS A 234 41.21 -26.65 -38.07
N MET A 235 40.73 -27.08 -36.90
CA MET A 235 41.56 -27.79 -35.92
C MET A 235 41.53 -29.31 -36.14
N PRO A 236 42.55 -30.05 -35.67
CA PRO A 236 42.58 -31.51 -35.74
C PRO A 236 41.46 -32.13 -34.88
N GLY A 237 41.04 -33.35 -35.22
CA GLY A 237 40.00 -34.06 -34.49
C GLY A 237 40.33 -34.21 -33.00
N GLY A 238 39.38 -33.88 -32.12
CA GLY A 238 39.56 -33.90 -30.66
C GLY A 238 40.07 -32.58 -30.05
N PHE A 239 40.58 -31.64 -30.84
CA PHE A 239 41.02 -30.33 -30.35
C PHE A 239 39.86 -29.32 -30.28
N SER A 240 39.07 -29.40 -29.21
CA SER A 240 37.89 -28.54 -28.98
C SER A 240 38.26 -27.16 -28.43
N VAL A 241 37.29 -26.22 -28.40
CA VAL A 241 37.44 -24.91 -27.72
C VAL A 241 37.92 -25.11 -26.28
N THR A 242 37.37 -26.11 -25.57
CA THR A 242 37.75 -26.43 -24.19
C THR A 242 39.22 -26.87 -24.08
N VAL A 243 39.70 -27.67 -25.04
CA VAL A 243 41.11 -28.09 -25.10
C VAL A 243 42.02 -26.89 -25.39
N ALA A 244 41.64 -26.03 -26.33
CA ALA A 244 42.38 -24.81 -26.64
C ALA A 244 42.47 -23.85 -25.45
N ARG A 245 41.36 -23.61 -24.74
CA ARG A 245 41.32 -22.79 -23.52
C ARG A 245 42.21 -23.35 -22.42
N LYS A 246 42.11 -24.66 -22.16
CA LYS A 246 42.97 -25.35 -21.19
C LYS A 246 44.44 -25.24 -21.56
N TYR A 247 44.76 -25.36 -22.86
CA TYR A 247 46.13 -25.19 -23.36
C TYR A 247 46.64 -23.76 -23.13
N LEU A 248 45.89 -22.73 -23.51
CA LEU A 248 46.26 -21.33 -23.28
C LEU A 248 46.45 -21.01 -21.80
N GLN A 249 45.59 -21.55 -20.93
CA GLN A 249 45.75 -21.41 -19.48
C GLN A 249 47.02 -22.10 -18.98
N THR A 250 47.27 -23.35 -19.38
CA THR A 250 48.40 -24.15 -18.87
C THR A 250 49.74 -23.67 -19.41
N ARG A 251 49.80 -23.30 -20.70
CA ARG A 251 51.03 -22.91 -21.40
C ARG A 251 51.44 -21.47 -21.11
N TRP A 252 50.46 -20.56 -21.06
CA TRP A 252 50.66 -19.11 -21.04
C TRP A 252 50.04 -18.41 -19.83
N GLY A 253 49.39 -19.14 -18.91
CA GLY A 253 48.78 -18.55 -17.70
C GLY A 253 47.63 -17.59 -18.01
N LEU A 254 46.95 -17.74 -19.16
CA LEU A 254 45.91 -16.81 -19.60
C LEU A 254 44.54 -17.15 -18.98
N PRO A 255 43.92 -16.22 -18.24
CA PRO A 255 42.55 -16.36 -17.72
C PRO A 255 41.49 -16.13 -18.81
N GLN A 256 40.21 -16.30 -18.47
CA GLN A 256 39.12 -16.43 -19.45
C GLN A 256 38.96 -15.22 -20.39
N GLY A 257 39.01 -13.98 -19.87
CA GLY A 257 38.88 -12.78 -20.71
C GLY A 257 40.02 -12.63 -21.72
N ARG A 258 41.25 -12.97 -21.29
CA ARG A 258 42.41 -12.99 -22.20
C ARG A 258 42.37 -14.16 -23.19
N GLN A 259 41.84 -15.33 -22.80
CA GLN A 259 41.62 -16.43 -23.74
C GLN A 259 40.66 -16.03 -24.86
N ASP A 260 39.59 -15.30 -24.52
CA ASP A 260 38.63 -14.79 -25.51
C ASP A 260 39.31 -13.84 -26.50
N SER A 261 40.16 -12.94 -26.02
CA SER A 261 40.91 -12.02 -26.86
C SER A 261 41.91 -12.75 -27.79
N VAL A 262 42.56 -13.82 -27.31
CA VAL A 262 43.43 -14.68 -28.13
C VAL A 262 42.63 -15.46 -29.18
N LEU A 263 41.45 -15.99 -28.82
CA LEU A 263 40.57 -16.68 -29.76
C LEU A 263 40.05 -15.74 -30.86
N LEU A 264 39.73 -14.50 -30.53
CA LEU A 264 39.37 -13.47 -31.51
C LEU A 264 40.55 -13.10 -32.41
N THR A 265 41.76 -13.00 -31.86
CA THR A 265 42.97 -12.78 -32.65
C THR A 265 43.21 -13.95 -33.61
N ALA A 266 43.04 -15.19 -33.13
CA ALA A 266 43.15 -16.41 -33.93
C ALA A 266 42.15 -16.44 -35.12
N LEU A 267 40.94 -15.91 -34.93
CA LEU A 267 39.93 -15.79 -35.99
C LEU A 267 40.41 -14.92 -37.16
N THR A 268 41.24 -13.91 -36.90
CA THR A 268 41.79 -13.02 -37.95
C THR A 268 43.01 -13.57 -38.68
N MET A 269 43.52 -14.72 -38.24
CA MET A 269 44.63 -15.46 -38.87
C MET A 269 44.23 -16.90 -39.20
N GLU A 270 42.96 -17.12 -39.56
CA GLU A 270 42.41 -18.43 -39.86
C GLU A 270 43.28 -19.20 -40.89
N PRO A 271 43.73 -20.43 -40.57
CA PRO A 271 44.53 -21.21 -41.50
C PRO A 271 43.68 -21.65 -42.72
N PRO A 272 44.25 -21.65 -43.94
CA PRO A 272 43.48 -21.92 -45.15
C PRO A 272 42.92 -23.34 -45.17
N ALA A 273 43.67 -24.32 -44.66
CA ALA A 273 43.29 -25.72 -44.56
C ALA A 273 43.28 -26.19 -43.08
N ARG A 274 42.70 -27.36 -42.85
CA ARG A 274 42.69 -28.00 -41.53
C ARG A 274 44.12 -28.39 -41.14
N LEU A 275 44.50 -28.08 -39.90
CA LEU A 275 45.80 -28.44 -39.33
C LEU A 275 45.89 -29.95 -39.12
N GLY A 276 47.06 -30.53 -39.42
CA GLY A 276 47.27 -31.98 -39.49
C GLY A 276 47.47 -32.65 -38.13
N SER A 277 48.12 -31.96 -37.18
CA SER A 277 48.44 -32.51 -35.87
C SER A 277 48.07 -31.56 -34.72
N GLU A 278 47.95 -32.12 -33.51
CA GLU A 278 47.77 -31.32 -32.29
C GLU A 278 48.96 -30.36 -32.06
N ALA A 279 50.17 -30.74 -32.46
CA ALA A 279 51.35 -29.90 -32.35
C ALA A 279 51.22 -28.64 -33.22
N ASP A 280 50.70 -28.77 -34.44
CA ASP A 280 50.46 -27.64 -35.35
C ASP A 280 49.39 -26.70 -34.79
N ALA A 281 48.34 -27.24 -34.16
CA ALA A 281 47.30 -26.45 -33.50
C ALA A 281 47.85 -25.67 -32.29
N LYS A 282 48.72 -26.29 -31.50
CA LYS A 282 49.41 -25.62 -30.39
C LYS A 282 50.32 -24.48 -30.87
N ALA A 283 51.12 -24.73 -31.91
CA ALA A 283 51.97 -23.70 -32.52
C ALA A 283 51.17 -22.53 -33.10
N PHE A 284 49.99 -22.81 -33.68
CA PHE A 284 49.05 -21.79 -34.13
C PHE A 284 48.56 -20.90 -32.98
N PHE A 285 48.12 -21.50 -31.87
CA PHE A 285 47.66 -20.74 -30.69
C PHE A 285 48.79 -20.02 -29.96
N ASP A 286 50.01 -20.53 -29.98
CA ASP A 286 51.20 -19.82 -29.49
C ASP A 286 51.45 -18.53 -30.30
N THR A 287 51.31 -18.62 -31.62
CA THR A 287 51.44 -17.46 -32.53
C THR A 287 50.32 -16.44 -32.27
N ALA A 288 49.09 -16.90 -32.10
CA ALA A 288 47.94 -16.03 -31.79
C ALA A 288 48.09 -15.34 -30.43
N ALA A 289 48.56 -16.06 -29.40
CA ALA A 289 48.81 -15.52 -28.08
C ALA A 289 49.89 -14.43 -28.10
N GLN A 290 51.00 -14.66 -28.81
CA GLN A 290 52.07 -13.68 -28.97
C GLN A 290 51.61 -12.43 -29.71
N LYS A 291 50.84 -12.59 -30.80
CA LYS A 291 50.28 -11.45 -31.55
C LYS A 291 49.34 -10.62 -30.68
N HIS A 292 48.48 -11.27 -29.88
CA HIS A 292 47.60 -10.56 -28.96
C HIS A 292 48.38 -9.84 -27.85
N ALA A 293 49.39 -10.49 -27.26
CA ALA A 293 50.22 -9.91 -26.20
C ALA A 293 50.97 -8.65 -26.67
N SER A 294 51.51 -8.68 -27.90
CA SER A 294 52.12 -7.51 -28.53
C SER A 294 51.12 -6.38 -28.77
N ALA A 295 49.89 -6.68 -29.19
CA ALA A 295 48.86 -5.68 -29.43
C ALA A 295 48.29 -5.07 -28.13
N ALA A 296 48.20 -5.86 -27.06
CA ALA A 296 47.66 -5.44 -25.77
C ALA A 296 48.72 -4.86 -24.81
N GLY A 297 50.01 -4.92 -25.17
CA GLY A 297 51.10 -4.30 -24.41
C GLY A 297 51.54 -5.08 -23.16
N PHE A 298 51.37 -6.40 -23.13
CA PHE A 298 51.87 -7.25 -22.04
C PHE A 298 52.84 -8.33 -22.54
N SER A 299 53.72 -8.81 -21.66
CA SER A 299 54.73 -9.82 -22.00
C SER A 299 54.28 -11.22 -21.57
N LEU A 300 54.52 -12.22 -22.42
CA LEU A 300 54.24 -13.63 -22.13
C LEU A 300 55.51 -14.32 -21.61
N ALA A 301 55.46 -14.86 -20.40
CA ALA A 301 56.49 -15.78 -19.91
C ALA A 301 56.10 -17.21 -20.31
N SER A 302 56.87 -17.82 -21.21
CA SER A 302 56.69 -19.23 -21.57
C SER A 302 57.45 -20.10 -20.56
N ALA A 303 56.85 -21.16 -20.00
CA ALA A 303 57.62 -22.25 -19.42
C ALA A 303 58.62 -22.77 -20.48
N SER A 304 59.92 -22.61 -20.25
CA SER A 304 60.94 -23.13 -21.17
C SER A 304 60.98 -24.66 -21.06
N ALA A 305 60.95 -25.34 -22.21
CA ALA A 305 61.31 -26.75 -22.27
C ALA A 305 62.83 -26.87 -22.01
N GLY A 306 63.22 -27.07 -20.74
CA GLY A 306 64.59 -27.37 -20.38
C GLY A 306 65.02 -28.69 -21.03
N GLY A 307 66.08 -28.63 -21.84
CA GLY A 307 66.64 -29.76 -22.56
C GLY A 307 67.03 -30.92 -21.64
N ALA A 308 66.76 -32.14 -22.11
CA ALA A 308 67.20 -33.38 -21.49
C ALA A 308 68.74 -33.45 -21.42
N GLY A 309 69.31 -33.02 -20.30
CA GLY A 309 70.68 -33.33 -19.91
C GLY A 309 70.69 -34.61 -19.07
N ALA A 310 71.26 -35.67 -19.63
CA ALA A 310 71.47 -36.94 -18.94
C ALA A 310 72.31 -36.75 -17.67
N GLY A 311 71.71 -37.02 -16.51
CA GLY A 311 72.39 -37.11 -15.22
C GLY A 311 71.84 -38.31 -14.46
N ALA A 312 72.56 -39.43 -14.53
CA ALA A 312 72.25 -40.63 -13.77
C ALA A 312 72.50 -40.39 -12.27
N GLY A 313 71.46 -40.59 -11.45
CA GLY A 313 71.53 -40.60 -9.99
C GLY A 313 70.32 -41.34 -9.42
N ALA A 314 70.57 -42.52 -8.83
CA ALA A 314 69.57 -43.45 -8.35
C ALA A 314 68.93 -43.02 -7.02
N GLY A 315 67.62 -43.32 -6.83
CA GLY A 315 67.01 -43.50 -5.51
C GLY A 315 65.71 -42.72 -5.25
N GLY A 316 64.58 -43.22 -5.76
CA GLY A 316 63.23 -42.78 -5.39
C GLY A 316 62.29 -42.69 -6.58
N ALA A 317 61.36 -43.64 -6.72
CA ALA A 317 60.32 -43.58 -7.75
C ALA A 317 59.35 -42.43 -7.45
N VAL A 318 59.65 -41.23 -7.94
CA VAL A 318 58.71 -40.11 -7.96
C VAL A 318 57.71 -40.41 -9.08
N VAL A 319 56.53 -40.91 -8.71
CA VAL A 319 55.46 -41.17 -9.67
C VAL A 319 55.04 -39.83 -10.26
N ASP A 320 55.15 -39.68 -11.58
CA ASP A 320 54.71 -38.50 -12.31
C ASP A 320 53.19 -38.34 -12.14
N SER A 321 52.78 -37.36 -11.33
CA SER A 321 51.38 -37.08 -11.02
C SER A 321 50.54 -36.82 -12.28
N ALA A 322 51.12 -36.23 -13.33
CA ALA A 322 50.42 -35.97 -14.58
C ALA A 322 50.18 -37.27 -15.36
N ALA A 323 51.15 -38.18 -15.36
CA ALA A 323 51.00 -39.52 -15.93
C ALA A 323 49.99 -40.37 -15.14
N LEU A 324 49.94 -40.23 -13.81
CA LEU A 324 48.99 -40.94 -12.95
C LEU A 324 47.55 -40.43 -13.12
N ASP A 325 47.35 -39.12 -13.30
CA ASP A 325 46.05 -38.54 -13.62
C ASP A 325 45.56 -38.95 -15.02
N ALA A 326 46.46 -39.01 -16.00
CA ALA A 326 46.16 -39.51 -17.34
C ALA A 326 45.74 -40.99 -17.32
N LEU A 327 46.45 -41.83 -16.57
CA LEU A 327 46.13 -43.24 -16.39
C LEU A 327 44.81 -43.43 -15.61
N THR A 328 44.54 -42.57 -14.62
CA THR A 328 43.26 -42.57 -13.89
C THR A 328 42.09 -42.16 -14.80
N LYS A 329 42.30 -41.20 -15.69
CA LYS A 329 41.32 -40.81 -16.70
C LYS A 329 41.03 -41.96 -17.66
N GLU A 330 42.06 -42.64 -18.15
CA GLU A 330 41.92 -43.80 -19.04
C GLU A 330 41.12 -44.93 -18.38
N ASN A 331 41.39 -45.21 -17.09
CA ASN A 331 40.61 -46.16 -16.30
C ASN A 331 39.14 -45.72 -16.15
N LYS A 332 38.87 -44.43 -15.95
CA LYS A 332 37.50 -43.89 -15.89
C LYS A 332 36.78 -43.98 -17.24
N ASP A 333 37.49 -43.75 -18.33
CA ASP A 333 36.95 -43.87 -19.69
C ASP A 333 36.57 -45.34 -19.98
N LEU A 334 37.42 -46.31 -19.60
CA LEU A 334 37.11 -47.73 -19.66
C LEU A 334 35.89 -48.09 -18.80
N ALA A 335 35.83 -47.62 -17.55
CA ALA A 335 34.70 -47.85 -16.66
C ALA A 335 33.39 -47.27 -17.22
N ARG A 336 33.44 -46.09 -17.84
CA ARG A 336 32.29 -45.48 -18.51
C ARG A 336 31.81 -46.32 -19.69
N GLN A 337 32.72 -46.82 -20.52
CA GLN A 337 32.35 -47.70 -21.65
C GLN A 337 31.72 -49.01 -21.17
N GLN A 338 32.24 -49.60 -20.09
CA GLN A 338 31.64 -50.80 -19.46
C GLN A 338 30.23 -50.51 -18.94
N LEU A 339 30.04 -49.38 -18.25
CA LEU A 339 28.74 -48.93 -17.75
C LEU A 339 27.74 -48.73 -18.90
N GLU A 340 28.12 -48.00 -19.96
CA GLU A 340 27.26 -47.76 -21.11
C GLU A 340 26.88 -49.06 -21.83
N THR A 341 27.81 -50.03 -21.91
CA THR A 341 27.56 -51.34 -22.52
C THR A 341 26.60 -52.17 -21.68
N LEU A 342 26.77 -52.20 -20.35
CA LEU A 342 25.84 -52.86 -19.42
C LEU A 342 24.46 -52.22 -19.45
N ALA A 343 24.38 -50.88 -19.47
CA ALA A 343 23.12 -50.16 -19.58
C ALA A 343 22.39 -50.49 -20.89
N ARG A 344 23.12 -50.57 -22.01
CA ARG A 344 22.55 -50.99 -23.30
C ARG A 344 22.04 -52.44 -23.25
N TYR A 345 22.80 -53.35 -22.65
CA TYR A 345 22.37 -54.75 -22.49
C TYR A 345 21.10 -54.87 -21.63
N LEU A 346 21.02 -54.09 -20.54
CA LEU A 346 19.86 -54.06 -19.64
C LEU A 346 18.68 -53.22 -20.17
N ASN A 347 18.78 -52.63 -21.37
CA ASN A 347 17.82 -51.66 -21.91
C ASN A 347 17.50 -50.50 -20.94
N TYR A 348 18.50 -50.08 -20.17
CA TYR A 348 18.38 -49.03 -19.15
C TYR A 348 18.85 -47.68 -19.72
N ASP A 349 17.93 -46.72 -19.84
CA ASP A 349 18.26 -45.36 -20.27
C ASP A 349 18.79 -44.52 -19.09
N LEU A 350 20.11 -44.38 -19.04
CA LEU A 350 20.83 -43.56 -18.04
C LEU A 350 20.41 -42.09 -18.04
N THR A 351 19.87 -41.58 -19.16
CA THR A 351 19.49 -40.17 -19.36
C THR A 351 18.00 -39.93 -19.16
N LYS A 352 17.21 -40.96 -18.82
CA LYS A 352 15.76 -40.84 -18.67
C LYS A 352 15.36 -39.79 -17.63
N GLY A 353 16.06 -39.77 -16.49
CA GLY A 353 15.83 -38.78 -15.43
C GLY A 353 16.05 -37.35 -15.94
N ASP A 354 17.17 -37.11 -16.61
CA ASP A 354 17.52 -35.80 -17.17
C ASP A 354 16.49 -35.35 -18.22
N LYS A 355 16.04 -36.25 -19.10
CA LYS A 355 15.00 -35.96 -20.11
C LYS A 355 13.67 -35.56 -19.47
N LEU A 356 13.26 -36.25 -18.39
CA LEU A 356 12.03 -35.92 -17.67
C LEU A 356 12.17 -34.59 -16.93
N PHE A 357 13.32 -34.35 -16.30
CA PHE A 357 13.61 -33.09 -15.63
C PHE A 357 13.58 -31.90 -16.61
N LEU A 358 14.18 -32.04 -17.80
CA LEU A 358 14.15 -30.98 -18.81
C LEU A 358 12.73 -30.67 -19.27
N LYS A 359 11.89 -31.70 -19.50
CA LYS A 359 10.47 -31.52 -19.83
C LYS A 359 9.69 -30.85 -18.72
N GLU A 360 9.91 -31.25 -17.46
CA GLU A 360 9.24 -30.66 -16.30
C GLU A 360 9.67 -29.21 -16.09
N LYS A 361 10.95 -28.91 -16.30
CA LYS A 361 11.49 -27.55 -16.23
C LYS A 361 10.85 -26.64 -17.28
N GLU A 362 10.69 -27.13 -18.51
CA GLU A 362 9.98 -26.41 -19.58
C GLU A 362 8.51 -26.18 -19.21
N ALA A 363 7.81 -27.21 -18.74
CA ALA A 363 6.42 -27.10 -18.30
C ALA A 363 6.25 -26.12 -17.13
N THR A 364 7.14 -26.16 -16.14
CA THR A 364 7.16 -25.24 -14.99
C THR A 364 7.39 -23.80 -15.44
N ALA A 365 8.27 -23.57 -16.43
CA ALA A 365 8.50 -22.24 -16.97
C ALA A 365 7.26 -21.67 -17.67
N VAL A 366 6.48 -22.51 -18.37
CA VAL A 366 5.20 -22.11 -18.96
C VAL A 366 4.18 -21.74 -17.88
N LEU A 367 4.02 -22.60 -16.86
CA LEU A 367 3.09 -22.34 -15.75
C LEU A 367 3.48 -21.08 -14.96
N GLN A 368 4.78 -20.84 -14.77
CA GLN A 368 5.26 -19.64 -14.11
C GLN A 368 4.90 -18.39 -14.92
N ALA A 369 5.09 -18.41 -16.25
CA ALA A 369 4.71 -17.29 -17.11
C ALA A 369 3.20 -17.00 -17.08
N GLU A 370 2.35 -18.03 -16.99
CA GLU A 370 0.90 -17.85 -16.83
C GLU A 370 0.53 -17.24 -15.47
N LEU A 371 1.20 -17.67 -14.39
CA LEU A 371 1.01 -17.11 -13.04
C LEU A 371 1.49 -15.66 -12.96
N ASP A 372 2.64 -15.35 -13.57
CA ASP A 372 3.21 -14.01 -13.60
C ASP A 372 2.29 -13.06 -14.38
N LEU A 373 1.78 -13.50 -15.54
CA LEU A 373 0.79 -12.73 -16.32
C LEU A 373 -0.46 -12.42 -15.48
N TRP A 374 -0.97 -13.39 -14.74
CA TRP A 374 -2.13 -13.16 -13.87
C TRP A 374 -1.83 -12.17 -12.73
N ALA A 375 -0.63 -12.25 -12.14
CA ALA A 375 -0.19 -11.34 -11.09
C ALA A 375 0.08 -9.91 -11.62
N GLU A 376 0.60 -9.76 -12.83
CA GLU A 376 0.80 -8.47 -13.49
C GLU A 376 -0.54 -7.77 -13.80
N GLU A 377 -1.54 -8.51 -14.28
CA GLU A 377 -2.86 -7.97 -14.60
C GLU A 377 -3.66 -7.56 -13.35
N HIS A 378 -3.66 -8.40 -12.32
CA HIS A 378 -4.50 -8.19 -11.13
C HIS A 378 -3.80 -7.51 -9.96
N GLY A 379 -2.47 -7.53 -9.93
CA GLY A 379 -1.66 -7.09 -8.81
C GLY A 379 -1.65 -8.07 -7.63
N GLU A 380 -0.59 -7.98 -6.84
CA GLU A 380 -0.34 -8.90 -5.72
C GLU A 380 -1.39 -8.81 -4.60
N PHE A 381 -1.93 -7.61 -4.33
CA PHE A 381 -2.96 -7.42 -3.30
C PHE A 381 -4.26 -8.16 -3.65
N TYR A 382 -4.68 -8.11 -4.91
CA TYR A 382 -5.86 -8.86 -5.37
C TYR A 382 -5.56 -10.37 -5.35
N ALA A 383 -4.40 -10.77 -5.88
CA ALA A 383 -3.97 -12.16 -5.94
C ALA A 383 -3.98 -12.87 -4.57
N SER A 384 -3.38 -12.23 -3.58
CA SER A 384 -3.38 -12.72 -2.20
C SER A 384 -4.75 -12.55 -1.53
N GLY A 385 -5.48 -11.49 -1.87
CA GLY A 385 -6.77 -11.12 -1.30
C GLY A 385 -7.94 -12.00 -1.71
N ILE A 386 -7.89 -12.74 -2.82
CA ILE A 386 -8.98 -13.65 -3.25
C ILE A 386 -8.87 -15.09 -2.73
N LYS A 387 -7.82 -15.40 -1.95
CA LYS A 387 -7.61 -16.75 -1.41
C LYS A 387 -8.80 -17.19 -0.54
N PRO A 388 -9.39 -18.38 -0.78
CA PRO A 388 -10.50 -18.88 0.02
C PRO A 388 -10.03 -19.22 1.44
N VAL A 389 -10.85 -18.90 2.44
CA VAL A 389 -10.57 -19.20 3.86
C VAL A 389 -11.71 -19.93 4.56
N PHE A 390 -12.90 -19.99 3.94
CA PHE A 390 -14.07 -20.65 4.49
C PHE A 390 -13.85 -22.15 4.63
N SER A 391 -14.33 -22.70 5.75
CA SER A 391 -14.34 -24.13 6.00
C SER A 391 -15.46 -24.47 6.99
N PRO A 392 -16.38 -25.39 6.65
CA PRO A 392 -17.44 -25.81 7.57
C PRO A 392 -16.91 -26.34 8.91
N LEU A 393 -15.75 -27.01 8.88
CA LEU A 393 -15.10 -27.57 10.08
C LEU A 393 -14.59 -26.51 11.06
N LYS A 394 -14.48 -25.24 10.63
CA LYS A 394 -14.08 -24.12 11.49
C LYS A 394 -15.27 -23.37 12.08
N ALA A 395 -16.51 -23.72 11.72
CA ALA A 395 -17.71 -23.10 12.25
C ALA A 395 -17.82 -23.29 13.76
N ARG A 396 -18.00 -22.20 14.52
CA ARG A 396 -18.22 -22.22 15.97
C ARG A 396 -19.65 -21.85 16.28
N THR A 397 -20.40 -22.80 16.83
CA THR A 397 -21.80 -22.59 17.21
C THR A 397 -21.88 -22.32 18.71
N TYR A 398 -22.52 -21.20 19.08
CA TYR A 398 -22.83 -20.84 20.44
C TYR A 398 -24.36 -20.82 20.60
N ASP A 399 -24.89 -21.73 21.43
CA ASP A 399 -26.32 -21.97 21.64
C ASP A 399 -26.69 -22.18 23.12
N SER A 400 -25.71 -22.19 24.02
CA SER A 400 -25.85 -22.60 25.42
C SER A 400 -26.36 -21.50 26.35
N TYR A 401 -27.33 -20.68 25.90
CA TYR A 401 -27.91 -19.56 26.68
C TYR A 401 -28.41 -19.99 28.07
N TRP A 402 -28.89 -21.22 28.21
CA TRP A 402 -29.37 -21.81 29.47
C TRP A 402 -28.29 -21.92 30.55
N ASN A 403 -27.01 -22.02 30.15
CA ASN A 403 -25.89 -22.00 31.08
C ASN A 403 -25.50 -20.58 31.47
N TRP A 404 -25.33 -19.71 30.46
CA TRP A 404 -24.91 -18.33 30.67
C TRP A 404 -25.92 -17.54 31.51
N ALA A 405 -27.22 -17.83 31.39
CA ALA A 405 -28.24 -17.22 32.25
C ALA A 405 -28.00 -17.48 33.76
N ARG A 406 -27.60 -18.71 34.12
CA ARG A 406 -27.31 -19.07 35.52
C ARG A 406 -26.01 -18.43 36.00
N GLN A 407 -25.01 -18.39 35.12
CA GLN A 407 -23.75 -17.73 35.42
C GLN A 407 -23.94 -16.23 35.65
N ASP A 408 -24.65 -15.54 34.76
CA ASP A 408 -24.87 -14.10 34.86
C ASP A 408 -25.73 -13.75 36.07
N ALA A 409 -26.78 -14.53 36.35
CA ALA A 409 -27.59 -14.34 37.57
C ALA A 409 -26.73 -14.46 38.85
N LEU A 410 -25.79 -15.41 38.88
CA LEU A 410 -24.90 -15.60 40.02
C LEU A 410 -23.78 -14.55 40.09
N SER A 411 -23.25 -14.13 38.94
CA SER A 411 -22.27 -13.04 38.85
C SER A 411 -22.88 -11.75 39.40
N MET A 412 -24.05 -11.37 38.88
CA MET A 412 -24.77 -10.17 39.32
C MET A 412 -25.09 -10.23 40.83
N TYR A 413 -25.52 -11.39 41.34
CA TYR A 413 -25.75 -11.60 42.77
C TYR A 413 -24.50 -11.30 43.63
N PHE A 414 -23.33 -11.79 43.24
CA PHE A 414 -22.09 -11.52 43.97
C PHE A 414 -21.56 -10.10 43.75
N ASP A 415 -21.75 -9.51 42.57
CA ASP A 415 -21.35 -8.15 42.28
C ASP A 415 -22.14 -7.14 43.14
N ILE A 416 -23.42 -7.41 43.42
CA ILE A 416 -24.23 -6.65 44.39
C ILE A 416 -23.69 -6.87 45.82
N ILE A 417 -23.50 -8.12 46.25
CA ILE A 417 -23.07 -8.42 47.63
C ILE A 417 -21.71 -7.81 47.98
N PHE A 418 -20.75 -7.87 47.06
CA PHE A 418 -19.41 -7.31 47.25
C PHE A 418 -19.35 -5.80 47.00
N GLY A 419 -20.48 -5.14 46.72
CA GLY A 419 -20.54 -3.70 46.53
C GLY A 419 -19.78 -3.22 45.30
N LYS A 420 -19.65 -4.04 44.26
CA LYS A 420 -19.24 -3.56 42.93
C LYS A 420 -20.38 -2.84 42.24
N LEU A 421 -21.61 -3.24 42.56
CA LEU A 421 -22.86 -2.60 42.18
C LEU A 421 -23.49 -2.07 43.47
N THR A 422 -23.33 -0.78 43.74
CA THR A 422 -23.81 -0.12 44.97
C THR A 422 -25.12 0.61 44.78
N ASP A 423 -25.41 1.03 43.55
CA ASP A 423 -26.67 1.64 43.12
C ASP A 423 -27.15 0.92 41.84
N VAL A 424 -28.40 1.15 41.42
CA VAL A 424 -28.98 0.46 40.26
C VAL A 424 -28.51 1.12 38.94
N ASP A 425 -27.20 1.08 38.70
CA ASP A 425 -26.60 1.55 37.45
C ASP A 425 -27.31 0.94 36.21
N ARG A 426 -27.36 1.67 35.10
CA ARG A 426 -27.94 1.16 33.83
C ARG A 426 -27.32 -0.14 33.33
N GLU A 427 -26.07 -0.44 33.72
CA GLU A 427 -25.46 -1.73 33.44
C GLU A 427 -26.21 -2.86 34.16
N THR A 428 -26.61 -2.66 35.41
CA THR A 428 -27.45 -3.59 36.20
C THR A 428 -28.80 -3.79 35.54
N VAL A 429 -29.46 -2.71 35.10
CA VAL A 429 -30.75 -2.81 34.39
C VAL A 429 -30.58 -3.58 33.07
N THR A 430 -29.47 -3.37 32.35
CA THR A 430 -29.16 -4.09 31.11
C THR A 430 -28.99 -5.58 31.39
N GLN A 431 -28.22 -5.94 32.43
CA GLN A 431 -28.04 -7.33 32.86
C GLN A 431 -29.38 -7.97 33.26
N CYS A 432 -30.25 -7.23 33.96
CA CYS A 432 -31.61 -7.69 34.30
C CYS A 432 -32.43 -8.01 33.05
N ILE A 433 -32.42 -7.14 32.03
CA ILE A 433 -33.07 -7.39 30.73
C ILE A 433 -32.52 -8.67 30.09
N GLN A 434 -31.19 -8.85 30.10
CA GLN A 434 -30.60 -10.05 29.51
C GLN A 434 -30.95 -11.33 30.28
N ILE A 435 -31.04 -11.29 31.61
CA ILE A 435 -31.50 -12.43 32.43
C ILE A 435 -32.98 -12.74 32.11
N MET A 436 -33.82 -11.71 32.01
CA MET A 436 -35.23 -11.84 31.61
C MET A 436 -35.39 -12.46 30.22
N ASN A 437 -34.59 -12.05 29.24
CA ASN A 437 -34.56 -12.62 27.88
C ASN A 437 -34.18 -14.11 27.83
N ARG A 438 -33.59 -14.64 28.91
CA ARG A 438 -33.16 -16.04 29.06
C ARG A 438 -34.01 -16.80 30.08
N ALA A 439 -35.12 -16.23 30.53
CA ALA A 439 -36.02 -16.81 31.51
C ALA A 439 -36.46 -18.22 31.09
N ASN A 440 -36.34 -19.16 32.01
CA ASN A 440 -36.83 -20.52 31.87
C ASN A 440 -37.17 -21.09 33.26
N PRO A 441 -37.96 -22.18 33.35
CA PRO A 441 -38.42 -22.69 34.65
C PRO A 441 -37.28 -23.10 35.59
N THR A 442 -36.14 -23.56 35.04
CA THR A 442 -34.99 -23.96 35.85
C THR A 442 -34.17 -22.77 36.35
N LEU A 443 -34.10 -21.68 35.59
CA LEU A 443 -33.45 -20.43 36.01
C LEU A 443 -34.21 -19.79 37.16
N ILE A 444 -35.55 -19.77 37.11
CA ILE A 444 -36.38 -19.23 38.19
C ILE A 444 -36.14 -20.02 39.48
N LYS A 445 -36.11 -21.36 39.41
CA LYS A 445 -35.79 -22.21 40.57
C LYS A 445 -34.39 -21.95 41.12
N PHE A 446 -33.41 -21.77 40.23
CA PHE A 446 -32.04 -21.44 40.58
C PHE A 446 -31.96 -20.11 41.34
N MET A 447 -32.56 -19.05 40.79
CA MET A 447 -32.61 -17.73 41.41
C MET A 447 -33.34 -17.78 42.75
N GLN A 448 -34.53 -18.42 42.81
CA GLN A 448 -35.30 -18.55 44.04
C GLN A 448 -34.49 -19.20 45.16
N TYR A 449 -33.76 -20.28 44.88
CA TYR A 449 -32.90 -20.94 45.87
C TYR A 449 -31.84 -19.98 46.44
N HIS A 450 -31.14 -19.23 45.58
CA HIS A 450 -30.10 -18.29 46.01
C HIS A 450 -30.68 -17.12 46.81
N ILE A 451 -31.79 -16.54 46.36
CA ILE A 451 -32.44 -15.39 47.01
C ILE A 451 -33.08 -15.77 48.36
N ASP A 452 -33.72 -16.94 48.46
CA ASP A 452 -34.31 -17.42 49.72
C ASP A 452 -33.26 -17.66 50.81
N HIS A 453 -32.10 -18.19 50.42
CA HIS A 453 -31.00 -18.50 51.34
C HIS A 453 -30.02 -17.33 51.53
N THR A 454 -30.36 -16.12 51.05
CA THR A 454 -29.54 -14.93 51.26
C THR A 454 -29.68 -14.43 52.71
N PRO A 455 -28.60 -14.40 53.51
CA PRO A 455 -28.64 -13.97 54.90
C PRO A 455 -28.64 -12.44 55.01
N THR A 456 -29.82 -11.83 55.13
CA THR A 456 -29.99 -10.36 55.20
C THR A 456 -29.32 -9.73 56.42
N ASN A 457 -29.05 -10.50 57.46
CA ASN A 457 -28.36 -10.03 58.67
C ASN A 457 -26.85 -9.78 58.48
N LYS A 458 -26.27 -10.08 57.31
CA LYS A 458 -24.83 -9.91 57.04
C LYS A 458 -24.43 -8.51 56.55
N GLY A 459 -25.39 -7.66 56.19
CA GLY A 459 -25.12 -6.28 55.76
C GLY A 459 -26.15 -5.76 54.77
N GLU A 460 -26.15 -4.45 54.54
CA GLU A 460 -27.10 -3.73 53.67
C GLU A 460 -27.05 -4.24 52.21
N THR A 461 -25.88 -4.63 51.71
CA THR A 461 -25.73 -5.20 50.35
C THR A 461 -26.43 -6.55 50.17
N TYR A 462 -26.57 -7.35 51.24
CA TYR A 462 -27.32 -8.61 51.22
C TYR A 462 -28.83 -8.37 51.21
N GLU A 463 -29.31 -7.31 51.88
CA GLU A 463 -30.70 -6.88 51.83
C GLU A 463 -31.07 -6.36 50.43
N LEU A 464 -30.19 -5.54 49.84
CA LEU A 464 -30.33 -5.07 48.46
C LEU A 464 -30.37 -6.24 47.46
N ALA A 465 -29.45 -7.20 47.56
CA ALA A 465 -29.43 -8.40 46.71
C ALA A 465 -30.73 -9.20 46.81
N LYS A 466 -31.32 -9.30 48.02
CA LYS A 466 -32.60 -9.99 48.23
C LYS A 466 -33.78 -9.22 47.62
N LYS A 467 -33.86 -7.90 47.81
CA LYS A 467 -34.92 -7.06 47.25
C LYS A 467 -34.89 -7.08 45.72
N LEU A 468 -33.73 -6.77 45.12
CA LEU A 468 -33.56 -6.74 43.67
C LEU A 468 -33.73 -8.14 43.05
N GLY A 469 -33.16 -9.16 43.68
CA GLY A 469 -33.29 -10.54 43.24
C GLY A 469 -34.75 -11.03 43.23
N GLN A 470 -35.54 -10.69 44.26
CA GLN A 470 -36.96 -11.02 44.30
C GLN A 470 -37.74 -10.30 43.20
N GLN A 471 -37.47 -9.01 42.97
CA GLN A 471 -38.09 -8.26 41.88
C GLN A 471 -37.76 -8.88 40.51
N LEU A 472 -36.52 -9.29 40.29
CA LEU A 472 -36.10 -9.92 39.05
C LEU A 472 -36.75 -11.31 38.85
N ILE A 473 -36.92 -12.09 39.92
CA ILE A 473 -37.65 -13.37 39.86
C ILE A 473 -39.10 -13.14 39.41
N ASP A 474 -39.78 -12.14 39.97
CA ASP A 474 -41.16 -11.85 39.63
C ASP A 474 -41.29 -11.33 38.20
N ASN A 475 -40.34 -10.53 37.72
CA ASN A 475 -40.23 -10.16 36.32
C ASN A 475 -40.00 -11.38 35.41
N CYS A 476 -39.07 -12.28 35.76
CA CYS A 476 -38.81 -13.51 35.01
C CYS A 476 -40.02 -14.44 34.95
N ARG A 477 -40.88 -14.46 35.98
CA ARG A 477 -42.16 -15.20 35.95
C ARG A 477 -43.15 -14.60 34.95
N GLN A 478 -43.21 -13.27 34.86
CA GLN A 478 -44.10 -12.58 33.92
C GLN A 478 -43.67 -12.78 32.46
N VAL A 479 -42.36 -12.77 32.17
CA VAL A 479 -41.83 -12.91 30.81
C VAL A 479 -41.55 -14.36 30.37
N LEU A 480 -41.86 -15.36 31.20
CA LEU A 480 -41.50 -16.76 30.95
C LEU A 480 -41.98 -17.30 29.58
N ASP A 481 -43.20 -16.94 29.20
CA ASP A 481 -43.83 -17.33 27.93
C ASP A 481 -43.73 -16.23 26.85
N ALA A 482 -43.11 -15.10 27.17
CA ALA A 482 -42.90 -14.00 26.23
C ALA A 482 -41.71 -14.27 25.32
N SER A 483 -41.69 -13.64 24.14
CA SER A 483 -40.52 -13.70 23.26
C SER A 483 -39.44 -12.74 23.78
N PRO A 484 -38.15 -13.11 23.69
CA PRO A 484 -37.07 -12.20 24.09
C PRO A 484 -37.04 -10.96 23.22
N VAL A 485 -36.60 -9.85 23.80
CA VAL A 485 -36.61 -8.54 23.16
C VAL A 485 -35.24 -7.87 23.23
N TYR A 486 -34.86 -7.21 22.13
CA TYR A 486 -33.81 -6.22 22.13
C TYR A 486 -34.38 -4.88 22.63
N LYS A 487 -33.90 -4.42 23.78
CA LYS A 487 -34.18 -3.10 24.33
C LYS A 487 -32.88 -2.49 24.81
N ASP A 488 -32.43 -1.45 24.12
CA ASP A 488 -31.23 -0.71 24.50
C ASP A 488 -31.60 0.44 25.44
N ILE A 489 -30.90 0.49 26.56
CA ILE A 489 -31.09 1.47 27.62
C ILE A 489 -29.81 2.30 27.83
N SER A 490 -28.86 2.26 26.89
CA SER A 490 -27.65 3.07 26.97
C SER A 490 -27.97 4.57 26.95
N TYR A 491 -27.09 5.39 27.51
CA TYR A 491 -27.21 6.84 27.42
C TYR A 491 -26.81 7.32 26.01
N PRO A 492 -27.67 8.06 25.30
CA PRO A 492 -27.29 8.66 24.03
C PRO A 492 -26.18 9.71 24.24
N THR A 493 -25.03 9.51 23.61
CA THR A 493 -23.88 10.40 23.68
C THR A 493 -23.82 11.36 22.49
N ALA A 494 -23.01 12.42 22.63
CA ALA A 494 -22.67 13.36 21.59
C ALA A 494 -21.16 13.65 21.60
N PRO A 495 -20.56 13.92 20.42
CA PRO A 495 -19.13 14.24 20.34
C PRO A 495 -18.86 15.62 20.94
N LYS A 496 -17.88 15.70 21.83
CA LYS A 496 -17.36 16.95 22.38
C LYS A 496 -15.86 17.02 22.10
N THR A 497 -15.47 17.99 21.28
CA THR A 497 -14.06 18.29 21.03
C THR A 497 -13.67 19.54 21.81
N THR A 498 -12.64 19.44 22.63
CA THR A 498 -12.08 20.58 23.38
C THR A 498 -10.62 20.77 23.00
N ILE A 499 -10.18 22.02 22.92
CA ILE A 499 -8.77 22.36 22.69
C ILE A 499 -8.28 22.97 24.00
N ASP A 500 -7.33 22.33 24.65
CA ASP A 500 -6.79 22.83 25.91
C ASP A 500 -5.92 24.08 25.70
N VAL A 501 -5.53 24.73 26.80
CA VAL A 501 -4.70 25.95 26.75
C VAL A 501 -3.32 25.70 26.11
N LYS A 502 -2.87 24.43 26.03
CA LYS A 502 -1.63 24.01 25.38
C LYS A 502 -1.81 23.65 23.89
N GLY A 503 -3.03 23.71 23.37
CA GLY A 503 -3.36 23.36 21.99
C GLY A 503 -3.61 21.86 21.76
N ASN A 504 -3.72 21.04 22.81
CA ASN A 504 -4.07 19.63 22.66
C ASN A 504 -5.55 19.48 22.34
N ILE A 505 -5.85 18.68 21.31
CA ILE A 505 -7.21 18.37 20.89
C ILE A 505 -7.67 17.12 21.64
N ASN A 506 -8.67 17.28 22.51
CA ASN A 506 -9.28 16.20 23.26
C ASN A 506 -10.68 15.91 22.72
N TYR A 507 -10.95 14.65 22.40
CA TYR A 507 -12.25 14.17 21.98
C TYR A 507 -12.85 13.31 23.09
N GLU A 508 -14.10 13.61 23.47
CA GLU A 508 -14.86 12.86 24.46
C GLU A 508 -16.29 12.66 23.95
N GLU A 509 -16.86 11.48 24.20
CA GLU A 509 -18.29 11.26 24.07
C GLU A 509 -18.98 11.63 25.39
N VAL A 510 -19.85 12.64 25.35
CA VAL A 510 -20.57 13.14 26.54
C VAL A 510 -22.06 12.88 26.43
N ASN A 511 -22.73 12.65 27.56
CA ASN A 511 -24.18 12.45 27.59
C ASN A 511 -24.90 13.68 27.02
N ARG A 512 -25.90 13.44 26.16
CA ARG A 512 -26.73 14.52 25.61
C ARG A 512 -27.55 15.19 26.72
N PRO A 513 -27.58 16.53 26.83
CA PRO A 513 -28.31 17.21 27.91
C PRO A 513 -29.83 16.97 27.90
N ALA A 514 -30.42 16.92 26.69
CA ALA A 514 -31.88 16.83 26.49
C ALA A 514 -32.38 15.43 26.10
N VAL A 515 -31.47 14.45 25.96
CA VAL A 515 -31.79 13.10 25.47
C VAL A 515 -31.08 12.05 26.31
N ARG A 516 -31.81 11.47 27.26
CA ARG A 516 -31.34 10.50 28.26
C ARG A 516 -31.76 9.06 27.95
N LYS A 517 -32.75 8.85 27.07
CA LYS A 517 -33.25 7.52 26.65
C LYS A 517 -33.44 7.46 25.13
N LEU A 518 -33.47 6.25 24.57
CA LEU A 518 -33.77 6.07 23.15
C LEU A 518 -35.17 6.58 22.77
N GLU A 519 -36.12 6.57 23.70
CA GLU A 519 -37.47 7.13 23.48
C GLU A 519 -37.41 8.62 23.12
N GLU A 520 -36.59 9.38 23.84
CA GLU A 520 -36.37 10.82 23.59
C GLU A 520 -35.55 11.04 22.32
N TYR A 521 -34.61 10.12 22.01
CA TYR A 521 -33.85 10.16 20.77
C TYR A 521 -34.75 10.01 19.54
N VAL A 522 -35.72 9.09 19.57
CA VAL A 522 -36.69 8.93 18.45
C VAL A 522 -37.52 10.20 18.26
N LYS A 523 -37.91 10.87 19.36
CA LYS A 523 -38.60 12.17 19.30
C LYS A 523 -37.70 13.25 18.71
N GLU A 524 -36.45 13.37 19.14
CA GLU A 524 -35.46 14.31 18.57
C GLU A 524 -35.32 14.11 17.05
N VAL A 525 -35.17 12.85 16.63
CA VAL A 525 -35.03 12.48 15.22
C VAL A 525 -36.26 12.86 14.39
N ALA A 526 -37.46 12.70 14.94
CA ALA A 526 -38.71 13.05 14.28
C ALA A 526 -38.90 14.56 14.07
N GLN A 527 -38.35 15.38 14.97
CA GLN A 527 -38.43 16.84 14.86
C GLN A 527 -37.53 17.43 13.76
N GLY A 528 -36.45 16.73 13.38
CA GLY A 528 -35.48 17.22 12.40
C GLY A 528 -34.73 18.47 12.89
N GLY A 529 -34.32 19.33 11.96
CA GLY A 529 -33.62 20.57 12.27
C GLY A 529 -33.96 21.70 11.30
N GLU A 530 -33.43 22.90 11.53
CA GLU A 530 -33.68 24.04 10.64
C GLU A 530 -33.23 23.78 9.20
N LEU A 531 -32.14 23.02 9.02
CA LEU A 531 -31.60 22.64 7.72
C LEU A 531 -32.42 21.57 6.98
N THR A 532 -33.35 20.89 7.64
CA THR A 532 -34.17 19.82 7.03
C THR A 532 -35.56 20.28 6.63
N LYS A 533 -35.81 21.60 6.64
CA LYS A 533 -37.07 22.19 6.16
C LYS A 533 -37.10 22.23 4.64
N GLU A 534 -38.14 21.66 4.05
CA GLU A 534 -38.46 21.79 2.63
C GLU A 534 -39.52 22.87 2.43
N THR A 535 -39.24 23.84 1.56
CA THR A 535 -40.26 24.78 1.09
C THR A 535 -41.23 24.05 0.16
N GLN A 536 -42.30 23.49 0.75
CA GLN A 536 -43.44 23.05 -0.05
C GLN A 536 -44.19 24.28 -0.58
N PRO A 537 -44.69 24.24 -1.84
CA PRO A 537 -45.57 25.29 -2.33
C PRO A 537 -46.76 25.40 -1.39
N THR A 538 -47.08 26.62 -0.95
CA THR A 538 -48.21 26.83 -0.06
C THR A 538 -49.51 26.41 -0.76
N ILE A 539 -50.54 26.02 0.02
CA ILE A 539 -51.91 25.77 -0.49
C ILE A 539 -52.36 26.92 -1.40
N ARG A 540 -51.89 28.13 -1.14
CA ARG A 540 -52.08 29.36 -1.93
C ARG A 540 -51.52 29.25 -3.36
N GLU A 541 -50.33 28.70 -3.55
CA GLU A 541 -49.70 28.52 -4.86
C GLU A 541 -50.36 27.41 -5.68
N ASP A 542 -50.78 26.32 -5.03
CA ASP A 542 -51.52 25.23 -5.68
C ASP A 542 -52.95 25.66 -6.04
N LEU A 543 -53.65 26.38 -5.14
CA LEU A 543 -54.94 27.00 -5.45
C LEU A 543 -54.81 28.00 -6.59
N ALA A 544 -53.73 28.80 -6.64
CA ALA A 544 -53.47 29.72 -7.75
C ALA A 544 -53.21 28.98 -9.08
N ARG A 545 -52.52 27.83 -9.04
CA ARG A 545 -52.27 26.99 -10.22
C ARG A 545 -53.55 26.34 -10.74
N ILE A 546 -54.39 25.82 -9.84
CA ILE A 546 -55.72 25.26 -10.14
C ILE A 546 -56.65 26.36 -10.68
N TYR A 547 -56.68 27.52 -10.04
CA TYR A 547 -57.42 28.69 -10.51
C TYR A 547 -56.99 29.12 -11.91
N LYS A 548 -55.69 29.14 -12.20
CA LYS A 548 -55.14 29.46 -13.53
C LYS A 548 -55.49 28.41 -14.60
N ALA A 549 -55.61 27.14 -14.22
CA ALA A 549 -56.05 26.08 -15.11
C ALA A 549 -57.56 26.16 -15.40
N ILE A 550 -58.39 26.36 -14.37
CA ILE A 550 -59.86 26.44 -14.50
C ILE A 550 -60.29 27.74 -15.21
N SER A 551 -59.65 28.87 -14.92
CA SER A 551 -59.93 30.15 -15.58
C SER A 551 -59.55 30.16 -17.08
N LYS A 552 -58.68 29.24 -17.53
CA LYS A 552 -58.40 29.04 -18.96
C LYS A 552 -59.53 28.29 -19.69
N GLN A 553 -60.31 27.46 -19.00
CA GLN A 553 -61.36 26.63 -19.61
C GLN A 553 -62.79 27.15 -19.39
N ALA A 554 -63.03 28.06 -18.44
CA ALA A 554 -64.38 28.50 -18.07
C ALA A 554 -64.93 29.65 -18.94
N ALA A 555 -66.25 29.61 -19.23
CA ALA A 555 -67.00 30.70 -19.84
C ALA A 555 -67.15 31.91 -18.89
N SER A 556 -67.37 33.11 -19.46
CA SER A 556 -67.37 34.42 -18.78
C SER A 556 -68.18 34.45 -17.46
N GLU A 557 -69.37 33.86 -17.45
CA GLU A 557 -70.31 33.93 -16.32
C GLU A 557 -69.88 33.03 -15.15
N THR A 558 -69.36 31.83 -15.45
CA THR A 558 -68.76 30.90 -14.47
C THR A 558 -67.50 31.45 -13.80
N LYS A 559 -66.72 32.30 -14.50
CA LYS A 559 -65.50 32.92 -13.93
C LYS A 559 -65.81 33.82 -12.73
N LEU A 560 -66.94 34.52 -12.77
CA LEU A 560 -67.32 35.49 -11.74
C LEU A 560 -67.75 34.79 -10.44
N GLN A 561 -68.44 33.66 -10.54
CA GLN A 561 -68.79 32.82 -9.39
C GLN A 561 -67.56 32.11 -8.82
N PHE A 562 -66.67 31.60 -9.68
CA PHE A 562 -65.43 30.96 -9.27
C PHE A 562 -64.48 31.94 -8.57
N ASN A 563 -64.41 33.20 -9.02
CA ASN A 563 -63.64 34.25 -8.36
C ASN A 563 -64.11 34.52 -6.93
N LYS A 564 -65.42 34.56 -6.70
CA LYS A 564 -65.99 34.76 -5.35
C LYS A 564 -65.64 33.60 -4.42
N LEU A 565 -65.78 32.36 -4.90
CA LEU A 565 -65.43 31.16 -4.14
C LEU A 565 -63.93 31.09 -3.85
N TYR A 566 -63.08 31.43 -4.84
CA TYR A 566 -61.63 31.50 -4.66
C TYR A 566 -61.24 32.55 -3.61
N SER A 567 -61.83 33.75 -3.66
CA SER A 567 -61.57 34.79 -2.65
C SER A 567 -61.99 34.37 -1.24
N GLN A 568 -63.14 33.69 -1.09
CA GLN A 568 -63.59 33.18 0.21
C GLN A 568 -62.68 32.07 0.74
N LEU A 569 -62.17 31.21 -0.15
CA LEU A 569 -61.20 30.16 0.21
C LEU A 569 -59.84 30.74 0.62
N VAL A 570 -59.33 31.75 -0.09
CA VAL A 570 -58.08 32.42 0.28
C VAL A 570 -58.22 33.15 1.61
N GLU A 571 -59.35 33.82 1.84
CA GLU A 571 -59.64 34.50 3.12
C GLU A 571 -59.80 33.53 4.29
N PHE A 572 -60.32 32.33 4.03
CA PHE A 572 -60.37 31.23 5.00
C PHE A 572 -58.97 30.65 5.30
N VAL A 573 -58.14 30.46 4.28
CA VAL A 573 -56.75 29.98 4.44
C VAL A 573 -55.89 31.00 5.20
N ASP A 574 -56.04 32.29 4.91
CA ASP A 574 -55.32 33.35 5.62
C ASP A 574 -55.74 33.38 7.12
N LYS A 575 -57.02 33.15 7.43
CA LYS A 575 -57.49 33.00 8.82
C LYS A 575 -57.02 31.72 9.53
N ALA A 576 -56.75 30.64 8.79
CA ALA A 576 -56.24 29.40 9.35
C ALA A 576 -54.71 29.44 9.60
N SER A 577 -53.97 30.22 8.81
CA SER A 577 -52.51 30.35 8.90
C SER A 577 -52.00 31.06 10.15
N GLU A 578 -52.87 31.78 10.87
CA GLU A 578 -52.52 32.50 12.11
C GLU A 578 -52.38 31.57 13.34
N ILE A 579 -52.73 30.27 13.23
CA ILE A 579 -52.70 29.32 14.35
C ILE A 579 -51.40 28.48 14.42
N GLU A 580 -50.54 28.52 13.40
CA GLU A 580 -49.50 27.48 13.23
C GLU A 580 -48.06 28.01 13.06
N VAL A 581 -47.62 29.00 13.86
CA VAL A 581 -46.18 29.35 13.89
C VAL A 581 -45.76 29.79 15.29
N SER A 582 -45.36 28.84 16.14
CA SER A 582 -44.31 28.99 17.19
C SER A 582 -44.33 27.87 18.25
N LYS A 583 -44.23 26.60 17.85
CA LYS A 583 -43.63 25.59 18.75
C LYS A 583 -42.16 25.43 18.38
N SER A 584 -41.32 26.20 19.05
CA SER A 584 -39.86 26.01 19.04
C SER A 584 -39.55 24.59 19.55
N THR A 585 -38.51 23.96 18.98
CA THR A 585 -38.00 22.62 19.34
C THR A 585 -37.77 22.43 20.84
N LYS A 586 -37.60 23.53 21.61
CA LYS A 586 -37.51 23.50 23.07
C LYS A 586 -38.82 23.17 23.79
N SER A 587 -39.96 23.62 23.26
CA SER A 587 -41.26 23.56 23.97
C SER A 587 -41.85 22.15 24.05
N VAL A 588 -41.65 21.31 23.03
CA VAL A 588 -42.20 19.93 22.99
C VAL A 588 -41.42 18.99 23.93
N LEU A 589 -40.11 19.20 24.08
CA LEU A 589 -39.28 18.45 25.01
C LEU A 589 -39.52 18.88 26.47
N GLU A 590 -39.82 20.17 26.73
CA GLU A 590 -40.18 20.68 28.07
C GLU A 590 -41.60 20.29 28.51
N GLU A 591 -42.58 20.15 27.60
CA GLU A 591 -43.94 19.68 27.95
C GLU A 591 -43.98 18.16 28.26
N ALA A 592 -43.15 17.36 27.59
CA ALA A 592 -43.08 15.91 27.78
C ALA A 592 -42.32 15.47 29.05
N SER A 593 -41.51 16.34 29.65
CA SER A 593 -40.75 16.06 30.87
C SER A 593 -41.56 16.20 32.17
N SER A 594 -42.88 16.40 32.10
CA SER A 594 -43.77 16.51 33.26
C SER A 594 -44.20 15.16 33.86
N GLY A 595 -43.74 14.04 33.29
CA GLY A 595 -43.88 12.70 33.86
C GLY A 595 -42.87 12.46 34.98
N SER A 596 -43.35 12.46 36.22
CA SER A 596 -42.68 11.97 37.44
C SER A 596 -41.64 10.87 37.20
N THR A 597 -40.37 11.23 37.03
CA THR A 597 -39.24 10.32 37.26
C THR A 597 -38.83 10.45 38.72
N THR A 598 -39.33 9.55 39.55
CA THR A 598 -38.68 9.26 40.83
C THR A 598 -37.30 8.70 40.51
N ASP A 599 -36.25 9.28 41.10
CA ASP A 599 -34.83 8.85 40.96
C ASP A 599 -34.55 7.47 41.61
N ASP A 600 -35.57 6.63 41.80
CA ASP A 600 -35.42 5.30 42.40
C ASP A 600 -35.38 4.25 41.27
N GLU A 601 -34.18 3.96 40.79
CA GLU A 601 -33.90 3.02 39.68
C GLU A 601 -34.37 1.57 39.99
N THR A 602 -34.72 1.24 41.25
CA THR A 602 -35.44 0.00 41.58
C THR A 602 -36.85 -0.08 40.99
N ASP A 603 -37.51 1.07 40.79
CA ASP A 603 -38.81 1.16 40.10
C ASP A 603 -38.66 0.93 38.59
N GLU A 604 -37.50 1.27 37.99
CA GLU A 604 -37.25 1.04 36.56
C GLU A 604 -37.19 -0.46 36.25
N ILE A 605 -36.52 -1.26 37.09
CA ILE A 605 -36.49 -2.73 36.96
C ILE A 605 -37.90 -3.31 37.06
N ALA A 606 -38.72 -2.83 38.00
CA ALA A 606 -40.08 -3.31 38.18
C ALA A 606 -40.99 -3.05 36.96
N SER A 607 -40.71 -2.00 36.20
CA SER A 607 -41.47 -1.61 35.00
C SER A 607 -41.06 -2.34 33.72
N LEU A 608 -39.94 -3.08 33.70
CA LEU A 608 -39.43 -3.77 32.51
C LEU A 608 -40.40 -4.76 31.84
N PRO A 609 -41.16 -5.62 32.57
CA PRO A 609 -42.06 -6.58 31.93
C PRO A 609 -43.36 -5.94 31.41
N THR A 610 -43.70 -4.74 31.89
CA THR A 610 -44.93 -4.03 31.50
C THR A 610 -44.81 -3.45 30.10
N THR A 611 -45.73 -3.80 29.22
CA THR A 611 -45.84 -3.20 27.89
C THR A 611 -46.59 -1.86 27.98
N SER A 612 -45.95 -0.78 27.58
CA SER A 612 -46.54 0.55 27.56
C SER A 612 -47.33 0.79 26.28
N SER A 613 -48.60 1.21 26.43
CA SER A 613 -49.44 1.64 25.32
C SER A 613 -49.14 3.08 24.93
N ILE A 614 -48.65 3.30 23.70
CA ILE A 614 -48.38 4.63 23.16
C ILE A 614 -49.70 5.20 22.63
N LYS A 615 -50.18 6.32 23.22
CA LYS A 615 -51.44 6.97 22.81
C LYS A 615 -51.25 7.88 21.60
N ASP A 616 -50.22 8.71 21.64
CA ASP A 616 -49.86 9.64 20.58
C ASP A 616 -48.54 9.18 19.95
N PRO A 617 -48.56 8.58 18.75
CA PRO A 617 -47.35 8.05 18.13
C PRO A 617 -46.46 9.20 17.61
N VAL A 618 -45.15 8.99 17.63
CA VAL A 618 -44.16 10.02 17.25
C VAL A 618 -44.39 10.59 15.84
N SER A 619 -44.98 9.83 14.92
CA SER A 619 -45.34 10.32 13.58
C SER A 619 -46.26 11.54 13.58
N THR A 620 -47.12 11.67 14.60
CA THR A 620 -47.99 12.85 14.78
C THR A 620 -47.22 14.10 15.19
N SER A 621 -46.07 13.92 15.84
CA SER A 621 -45.22 15.01 16.30
C SER A 621 -44.32 15.60 15.19
N ILE A 622 -44.26 14.95 14.01
CA ILE A 622 -43.44 15.41 12.87
C ILE A 622 -43.99 16.75 12.36
N PRO A 623 -43.21 17.84 12.41
CA PRO A 623 -43.67 19.13 11.92
C PRO A 623 -43.99 19.10 10.42
N PRO A 624 -45.04 19.81 9.96
CA PRO A 624 -45.27 19.98 8.53
C PRO A 624 -44.08 20.67 7.89
N GLN A 625 -43.76 20.32 6.64
CA GLN A 625 -42.63 20.87 5.86
C GLN A 625 -41.23 20.54 6.40
N THR A 626 -41.11 19.71 7.44
CA THR A 626 -39.81 19.24 7.94
C THR A 626 -39.57 17.79 7.55
N ILE A 627 -38.37 17.49 7.05
CA ILE A 627 -37.89 16.12 6.89
C ILE A 627 -37.24 15.67 8.20
N PRO A 628 -37.68 14.54 8.81
CA PRO A 628 -37.01 13.93 9.94
C PRO A 628 -35.56 13.52 9.64
N PHE A 629 -34.69 13.49 10.66
CA PHE A 629 -33.29 13.06 10.47
C PHE A 629 -33.18 11.62 9.96
N LEU A 630 -34.06 10.73 10.41
CA LEU A 630 -34.24 9.38 9.87
C LEU A 630 -35.56 9.33 9.10
N HIS A 631 -35.49 9.05 7.80
CA HIS A 631 -36.68 8.99 6.94
C HIS A 631 -36.56 7.91 5.88
N LEU A 632 -37.72 7.42 5.42
CA LEU A 632 -37.82 6.54 4.28
C LEU A 632 -38.13 7.36 3.02
N LYS A 633 -37.66 6.84 1.89
CA LYS A 633 -37.88 7.43 0.57
C LYS A 633 -38.75 6.51 -0.27
N LYS A 634 -39.54 7.10 -1.17
CA LYS A 634 -40.32 6.41 -2.18
C LYS A 634 -39.85 6.83 -3.56
N ARG A 635 -39.70 5.84 -4.44
CA ARG A 635 -39.31 6.08 -5.82
C ARG A 635 -40.50 6.66 -6.59
N THR A 636 -40.28 7.79 -7.25
CA THR A 636 -41.27 8.44 -8.11
C THR A 636 -41.30 7.79 -9.49
N ASN A 637 -42.34 8.08 -10.28
CA ASN A 637 -42.44 7.62 -11.67
C ASN A 637 -41.31 8.15 -12.57
N LEU A 638 -40.66 9.25 -12.15
CA LEU A 638 -39.49 9.85 -12.82
C LEU A 638 -38.18 9.17 -12.43
N GLY A 639 -38.21 8.21 -11.49
CA GLY A 639 -37.06 7.42 -11.07
C GLY A 639 -36.32 7.97 -9.85
N GLU A 640 -36.66 9.16 -9.37
CA GLU A 640 -36.05 9.81 -8.20
C GLU A 640 -36.58 9.26 -6.88
N TRP A 641 -35.74 9.24 -5.83
CA TRP A 641 -36.13 8.82 -4.47
C TRP A 641 -36.41 10.04 -3.61
N ASN A 642 -37.68 10.29 -3.34
CA ASN A 642 -38.13 11.45 -2.56
C ASN A 642 -38.63 11.02 -1.19
N TYR A 643 -38.59 11.95 -0.22
CA TYR A 643 -39.11 11.74 1.12
C TYR A 643 -40.58 11.29 1.07
N ASP A 644 -40.89 10.22 1.79
CA ASP A 644 -42.25 9.72 1.93
C ASP A 644 -42.68 9.79 3.40
N ARG A 645 -43.58 10.73 3.69
CA ARG A 645 -44.05 10.99 5.07
C ARG A 645 -44.76 9.79 5.68
N GLN A 646 -45.53 9.03 4.89
CA GLN A 646 -46.31 7.91 5.40
C GLN A 646 -45.40 6.74 5.81
N ALA A 647 -44.48 6.33 4.93
CA ALA A 647 -43.50 5.29 5.23
C ALA A 647 -42.56 5.72 6.37
N THR A 648 -42.15 6.98 6.40
CA THR A 648 -41.34 7.53 7.49
C THR A 648 -42.08 7.51 8.82
N GLY A 649 -43.36 7.90 8.85
CA GLY A 649 -44.19 7.82 10.05
C GLY A 649 -44.26 6.39 10.58
N PHE A 650 -44.58 5.42 9.71
CA PHE A 650 -44.60 4.01 10.09
C PHE A 650 -43.25 3.51 10.64
N TYR A 651 -42.14 3.91 10.02
CA TYR A 651 -40.80 3.56 10.47
C TYR A 651 -40.48 4.13 11.85
N LEU A 652 -40.74 5.42 12.07
CA LEU A 652 -40.46 6.08 13.35
C LEU A 652 -41.37 5.58 14.47
N ASP A 653 -42.64 5.29 14.19
CA ASP A 653 -43.55 4.69 15.17
C ASP A 653 -43.10 3.28 15.57
N THR A 654 -42.53 2.52 14.63
CA THR A 654 -41.92 1.22 14.93
C THR A 654 -40.66 1.37 15.78
N LEU A 655 -39.85 2.42 15.52
CA LEU A 655 -38.65 2.74 16.29
C LEU A 655 -39.01 3.16 17.73
N GLU A 656 -40.05 3.97 17.90
CA GLU A 656 -40.57 4.37 19.21
C GLU A 656 -41.08 3.14 19.98
N LYS A 657 -41.89 2.29 19.33
CA LYS A 657 -42.34 1.03 19.93
C LYS A 657 -41.16 0.14 20.35
N GLY A 658 -40.11 0.10 19.53
CA GLY A 658 -38.88 -0.63 19.83
C GLY A 658 -38.10 -0.06 21.01
N ALA A 659 -38.00 1.26 21.14
CA ALA A 659 -37.34 1.92 22.25
C ALA A 659 -38.08 1.67 23.59
N VAL A 660 -39.41 1.75 23.56
CA VAL A 660 -40.26 1.60 24.77
C VAL A 660 -40.41 0.12 25.17
N ASN A 661 -40.80 -0.74 24.24
CA ASN A 661 -41.21 -2.12 24.52
C ASN A 661 -40.17 -3.17 24.09
N GLY A 662 -39.16 -2.79 23.33
CA GLY A 662 -38.19 -3.71 22.72
C GLY A 662 -38.70 -4.38 21.43
N ILE A 663 -37.78 -4.96 20.67
CA ILE A 663 -38.06 -5.67 19.41
C ILE A 663 -37.63 -7.13 19.53
N SER A 664 -38.53 -8.06 19.19
CA SER A 664 -38.18 -9.48 19.12
C SER A 664 -37.75 -9.89 17.71
N TYR A 665 -36.69 -10.69 17.63
CA TYR A 665 -36.17 -11.31 16.42
C TYR A 665 -36.25 -12.85 16.48
N LYS A 666 -37.06 -13.40 17.39
CA LYS A 666 -37.25 -14.83 17.53
C LYS A 666 -37.69 -15.46 16.20
N GLY A 667 -36.98 -16.53 15.82
CA GLY A 667 -37.27 -17.27 14.58
C GLY A 667 -36.72 -16.63 13.31
N LYS A 668 -36.00 -15.51 13.39
CA LYS A 668 -35.30 -14.90 12.26
C LYS A 668 -33.90 -15.52 12.11
N HIS A 669 -33.58 -15.96 10.90
CA HIS A 669 -32.24 -16.43 10.52
C HIS A 669 -31.53 -15.32 9.72
N VAL A 670 -30.41 -14.83 10.23
CA VAL A 670 -29.71 -13.68 9.66
C VAL A 670 -28.26 -14.04 9.34
N LEU A 671 -27.81 -13.67 8.14
CA LEU A 671 -26.40 -13.67 7.79
C LEU A 671 -25.85 -12.25 7.93
N ILE A 672 -24.82 -12.07 8.75
CA ILE A 672 -24.12 -10.79 8.90
C ILE A 672 -22.65 -10.93 8.56
N THR A 673 -22.16 -10.00 7.73
CA THR A 673 -20.74 -9.87 7.38
C THR A 673 -20.22 -8.52 7.87
N GLY A 674 -18.94 -8.42 8.20
CA GLY A 674 -18.36 -7.15 8.69
C GLY A 674 -18.68 -6.80 10.15
N ALA A 675 -19.10 -7.76 10.97
CA ALA A 675 -19.42 -7.56 12.39
C ALA A 675 -18.19 -7.70 13.33
N GLY A 676 -17.03 -7.17 12.91
CA GLY A 676 -15.82 -7.17 13.72
C GLY A 676 -15.93 -6.27 14.95
N LYS A 677 -15.07 -6.51 15.96
CA LYS A 677 -15.05 -5.72 17.21
C LYS A 677 -14.95 -4.22 16.92
N GLY A 678 -15.86 -3.43 17.52
CA GLY A 678 -15.91 -1.98 17.37
C GLY A 678 -16.57 -1.48 16.07
N SER A 679 -17.24 -2.37 15.30
CA SER A 679 -18.02 -1.97 14.13
C SER A 679 -19.50 -1.83 14.45
N ILE A 680 -20.23 -1.10 13.59
CA ILE A 680 -21.70 -1.04 13.61
C ILE A 680 -22.30 -2.46 13.54
N GLY A 681 -21.69 -3.34 12.75
CA GLY A 681 -22.14 -4.73 12.62
C GLY A 681 -22.08 -5.52 13.93
N ALA A 682 -21.13 -5.21 14.82
CA ALA A 682 -21.05 -5.84 16.14
C ALA A 682 -22.18 -5.38 17.08
N GLU A 683 -22.59 -4.11 17.02
CA GLU A 683 -23.74 -3.60 17.79
C GLU A 683 -25.07 -4.15 17.25
N VAL A 684 -25.20 -4.25 15.92
CA VAL A 684 -26.35 -4.92 15.29
C VAL A 684 -26.41 -6.40 15.70
N LEU A 685 -25.27 -7.09 15.74
CA LEU A 685 -25.20 -8.48 16.16
C LEU A 685 -25.68 -8.66 17.61
N GLN A 686 -25.25 -7.78 18.53
CA GLN A 686 -25.73 -7.78 19.92
C GLN A 686 -27.26 -7.64 19.99
N GLY A 687 -27.84 -6.73 19.21
CA GLY A 687 -29.29 -6.57 19.14
C GLY A 687 -30.03 -7.79 18.58
N LEU A 688 -29.52 -8.38 17.51
CA LEU A 688 -30.11 -9.58 16.90
C LEU A 688 -30.15 -10.76 17.88
N ILE A 689 -29.03 -11.07 18.55
CA ILE A 689 -28.97 -12.20 19.50
C ILE A 689 -29.75 -11.90 20.79
N SER A 690 -29.83 -10.64 21.23
CA SER A 690 -30.67 -10.22 22.36
C SER A 690 -32.16 -10.39 22.07
N GLY A 691 -32.58 -10.19 20.82
CA GLY A 691 -33.96 -10.43 20.39
C GLY A 691 -34.27 -11.88 20.06
N GLY A 692 -33.33 -12.83 20.20
CA GLY A 692 -33.58 -14.25 19.95
C GLY A 692 -33.34 -14.71 18.50
N ALA A 693 -32.61 -13.94 17.68
CA ALA A 693 -32.28 -14.34 16.32
C ALA A 693 -31.25 -15.49 16.28
N LYS A 694 -31.26 -16.23 15.17
CA LYS A 694 -30.20 -17.17 14.80
C LYS A 694 -29.31 -16.51 13.77
N VAL A 695 -28.04 -16.30 14.09
CA VAL A 695 -27.16 -15.44 13.30
C VAL A 695 -25.92 -16.20 12.87
N VAL A 696 -25.62 -16.17 11.57
CA VAL A 696 -24.31 -16.54 11.03
C VAL A 696 -23.48 -15.27 10.92
N VAL A 697 -22.38 -15.19 11.67
CA VAL A 697 -21.43 -14.09 11.60
C VAL A 697 -20.16 -14.53 10.91
N THR A 698 -19.72 -13.71 9.96
CA THR A 698 -18.49 -13.97 9.23
C THR A 698 -17.31 -13.16 9.77
N THR A 699 -16.12 -13.74 9.73
CA THR A 699 -14.87 -13.03 10.07
C THR A 699 -13.76 -13.38 9.08
N SER A 700 -13.09 -12.36 8.55
CA SER A 700 -11.89 -12.53 7.73
C SER A 700 -10.63 -12.80 8.56
N ARG A 701 -10.67 -12.54 9.87
CA ARG A 701 -9.55 -12.70 10.81
C ARG A 701 -9.86 -13.76 11.87
N PHE A 702 -10.07 -15.00 11.43
CA PHE A 702 -10.41 -16.08 12.34
C PHE A 702 -9.23 -16.45 13.25
N SER A 703 -9.37 -16.21 14.55
CA SER A 703 -8.35 -16.48 15.58
C SER A 703 -9.02 -16.78 16.92
N LYS A 704 -8.25 -17.31 17.88
CA LYS A 704 -8.74 -17.57 19.25
C LYS A 704 -9.34 -16.30 19.88
N GLN A 705 -8.65 -15.18 19.79
CA GLN A 705 -9.09 -13.89 20.32
C GLN A 705 -10.45 -13.45 19.73
N VAL A 706 -10.64 -13.65 18.42
CA VAL A 706 -11.90 -13.30 17.74
C VAL A 706 -13.02 -14.28 18.12
N THR A 707 -12.73 -15.57 18.25
CA THR A 707 -13.74 -16.54 18.69
C THR A 707 -14.17 -16.31 20.14
N GLU A 708 -13.24 -15.94 21.03
CA GLU A 708 -13.53 -15.60 22.44
C GLU A 708 -14.33 -14.30 22.56
N TYR A 709 -14.08 -13.33 21.68
CA TYR A 709 -14.89 -12.11 21.59
C TYR A 709 -16.36 -12.43 21.30
N TYR A 710 -16.65 -13.23 20.27
CA TYR A 710 -18.02 -13.63 19.94
C TYR A 710 -18.64 -14.55 21.00
N GLN A 711 -17.84 -15.41 21.65
CA GLN A 711 -18.32 -16.20 22.78
C GLN A 711 -18.75 -15.31 23.94
N THR A 712 -17.94 -14.31 24.30
CA THR A 712 -18.23 -13.36 25.38
C THR A 712 -19.45 -12.51 25.05
N MET A 713 -19.59 -12.11 23.79
CA MET A 713 -20.78 -11.43 23.31
C MET A 713 -22.03 -12.32 23.46
N TYR A 714 -21.97 -13.57 23.00
CA TYR A 714 -23.09 -14.50 23.13
C TYR A 714 -23.40 -14.85 24.59
N SER A 715 -22.40 -15.00 25.46
CA SER A 715 -22.64 -15.29 26.87
C SER A 715 -23.40 -14.16 27.57
N ARG A 716 -23.12 -12.90 27.20
CA ARG A 716 -23.79 -11.72 27.77
C ARG A 716 -25.18 -11.44 27.17
N PHE A 717 -25.30 -11.54 25.85
CA PHE A 717 -26.48 -11.05 25.10
C PHE A 717 -27.31 -12.17 24.45
N GLY A 718 -26.85 -13.41 24.43
CA GLY A 718 -27.56 -14.52 23.77
C GLY A 718 -28.86 -14.87 24.47
N ALA A 719 -29.99 -14.42 23.93
CA ALA A 719 -31.31 -14.67 24.49
C ALA A 719 -31.80 -16.11 24.26
N SER A 720 -32.92 -16.46 24.90
CA SER A 720 -33.55 -17.77 24.72
C SER A 720 -33.89 -18.04 23.24
N GLY A 721 -33.44 -19.18 22.73
CA GLY A 721 -33.64 -19.58 21.33
C GLY A 721 -32.69 -18.94 20.31
N SER A 722 -31.83 -18.01 20.73
CA SER A 722 -30.78 -17.45 19.87
C SER A 722 -29.67 -18.47 19.62
N THR A 723 -28.99 -18.34 18.49
CA THR A 723 -27.79 -19.13 18.18
C THR A 723 -26.82 -18.27 17.37
N LEU A 724 -25.55 -18.27 17.73
CA LEU A 724 -24.51 -17.55 17.00
C LEU A 724 -23.54 -18.54 16.35
N VAL A 725 -23.42 -18.51 15.03
CA VAL A 725 -22.48 -19.35 14.27
C VAL A 725 -21.39 -18.47 13.69
N VAL A 726 -20.16 -18.60 14.18
CA VAL A 726 -18.98 -17.85 13.70
C VAL A 726 -18.23 -18.67 12.66
N VAL A 727 -18.01 -18.12 11.47
CA VAL A 727 -17.28 -18.78 10.39
C VAL A 727 -16.13 -17.91 9.85
N PRO A 728 -14.97 -18.51 9.49
CA PRO A 728 -13.98 -17.81 8.68
C PRO A 728 -14.55 -17.59 7.29
N PHE A 729 -14.36 -16.41 6.71
CA PHE A 729 -14.93 -16.09 5.40
C PHE A 729 -14.18 -14.95 4.73
N ASN A 730 -13.87 -15.13 3.46
CA ASN A 730 -13.37 -14.08 2.59
C ASN A 730 -14.42 -13.70 1.55
N GLN A 731 -15.05 -12.54 1.74
CA GLN A 731 -16.08 -12.06 0.80
C GLN A 731 -15.53 -11.71 -0.59
N GLY A 732 -14.22 -11.48 -0.73
CA GLY A 732 -13.56 -11.31 -2.02
C GLY A 732 -13.35 -12.62 -2.79
N SER A 733 -13.50 -13.77 -2.13
CA SER A 733 -13.37 -15.07 -2.77
C SER A 733 -14.74 -15.60 -3.20
N LYS A 734 -14.93 -15.75 -4.51
CA LYS A 734 -16.16 -16.36 -5.07
C LYS A 734 -16.43 -17.75 -4.49
N GLN A 735 -15.38 -18.55 -4.31
CA GLN A 735 -15.49 -19.91 -3.78
C GLN A 735 -16.01 -19.92 -2.34
N ASP A 736 -15.56 -18.98 -1.50
CA ASP A 736 -16.07 -18.85 -0.13
C ASP A 736 -17.53 -18.43 -0.11
N VAL A 737 -17.96 -17.52 -0.99
CA VAL A 737 -19.36 -17.07 -1.09
C VAL A 737 -20.28 -18.26 -1.40
N GLU A 738 -19.94 -19.05 -2.42
CA GLU A 738 -20.71 -20.23 -2.81
C GLU A 738 -20.70 -21.29 -1.69
N ALA A 739 -19.54 -21.55 -1.10
CA ALA A 739 -19.40 -22.55 -0.04
C ALA A 739 -20.14 -22.15 1.26
N LEU A 740 -20.14 -20.86 1.62
CA LEU A 740 -20.87 -20.35 2.77
C LEU A 740 -22.39 -20.50 2.58
N VAL A 741 -22.91 -20.14 1.41
CA VAL A 741 -24.35 -20.29 1.12
C VAL A 741 -24.73 -21.76 1.15
N ASN A 742 -23.95 -22.65 0.52
CA ASN A 742 -24.20 -24.08 0.59
C ASN A 742 -24.20 -24.59 2.04
N PHE A 743 -23.23 -24.18 2.86
CA PHE A 743 -23.19 -24.56 4.28
C PHE A 743 -24.43 -24.10 5.06
N ILE A 744 -24.96 -22.91 4.78
CA ILE A 744 -26.16 -22.39 5.46
C ILE A 744 -27.40 -23.21 5.08
N TYR A 745 -27.59 -23.50 3.79
CA TYR A 745 -28.81 -24.15 3.28
C TYR A 745 -28.76 -25.68 3.28
N ASP A 746 -27.58 -26.29 3.26
CA ASP A 746 -27.43 -27.76 3.27
C ASP A 746 -27.99 -28.35 4.57
N ASP A 747 -28.61 -29.52 4.44
CA ASP A 747 -29.13 -30.29 5.58
C ASP A 747 -28.00 -30.59 6.59
N VAL A 748 -28.33 -30.56 7.88
CA VAL A 748 -27.45 -30.96 8.98
C VAL A 748 -26.82 -32.33 8.74
N LYS A 749 -27.51 -33.26 8.08
CA LYS A 749 -26.98 -34.59 7.69
C LYS A 749 -25.80 -34.52 6.72
N LYS A 750 -25.70 -33.46 5.92
CA LYS A 750 -24.59 -33.20 4.99
C LYS A 750 -23.51 -32.32 5.62
N GLY A 751 -23.67 -31.94 6.90
CA GLY A 751 -22.76 -31.04 7.60
C GLY A 751 -23.06 -29.55 7.41
N GLY A 752 -24.25 -29.19 6.89
CA GLY A 752 -24.73 -27.81 6.84
C GLY A 752 -25.56 -27.41 8.07
N LEU A 753 -26.18 -26.23 8.03
CA LEU A 753 -27.05 -25.72 9.10
C LEU A 753 -28.53 -26.06 8.92
N GLY A 754 -28.97 -26.31 7.68
CA GLY A 754 -30.38 -26.49 7.32
C GLY A 754 -31.22 -25.24 7.60
N TRP A 755 -30.63 -24.05 7.47
CA TRP A 755 -31.31 -22.77 7.70
C TRP A 755 -31.80 -22.19 6.38
N ASP A 756 -32.85 -21.35 6.47
CA ASP A 756 -33.36 -20.53 5.38
C ASP A 756 -33.30 -19.07 5.84
N LEU A 757 -32.61 -18.20 5.09
CA LEU A 757 -32.25 -16.86 5.57
C LEU A 757 -33.43 -15.89 5.42
N ASP A 758 -33.81 -15.26 6.53
CA ASP A 758 -34.78 -14.17 6.57
C ASP A 758 -34.16 -12.80 6.24
N GLY A 759 -32.85 -12.64 6.45
CA GLY A 759 -32.16 -11.36 6.27
C GLY A 759 -30.66 -11.52 6.03
N ILE A 760 -30.11 -10.62 5.21
CA ILE A 760 -28.67 -10.56 4.91
C ILE A 760 -28.20 -9.12 5.17
N ILE A 761 -27.14 -8.98 5.97
CA ILE A 761 -26.52 -7.71 6.34
C ILE A 761 -25.06 -7.74 5.83
N PRO A 762 -24.81 -7.33 4.57
CA PRO A 762 -23.51 -7.49 3.92
C PRO A 762 -22.57 -6.30 4.18
N PHE A 763 -22.20 -6.04 5.44
CA PHE A 763 -21.38 -4.88 5.83
C PHE A 763 -19.86 -5.08 5.70
N ALA A 764 -19.37 -6.23 5.23
CA ALA A 764 -17.92 -6.39 5.05
C ALA A 764 -17.38 -5.40 4.01
N ALA A 765 -16.33 -4.69 4.40
CA ALA A 765 -15.63 -3.74 3.56
C ALA A 765 -14.14 -3.72 3.94
N ILE A 766 -13.32 -3.21 3.03
CA ILE A 766 -11.92 -2.88 3.29
C ILE A 766 -11.76 -1.36 3.28
N PRO A 767 -10.98 -0.77 4.21
CA PRO A 767 -10.71 0.66 4.17
C PRO A 767 -9.77 1.00 3.02
N GLU A 768 -10.18 1.94 2.17
CA GLU A 768 -9.36 2.50 1.08
C GLU A 768 -9.19 4.01 1.30
N ASN A 769 -8.17 4.39 2.08
CA ASN A 769 -7.83 5.79 2.28
C ASN A 769 -6.85 6.24 1.20
N ALA A 770 -7.32 7.11 0.30
CA ALA A 770 -6.58 7.79 -0.78
C ALA A 770 -5.34 7.02 -1.27
N LYS A 771 -5.52 6.19 -2.31
CA LYS A 771 -4.40 5.78 -3.17
C LYS A 771 -3.74 7.08 -3.66
N ARG A 772 -2.61 7.47 -3.06
CA ARG A 772 -1.70 8.44 -3.67
C ARG A 772 -1.19 7.74 -4.93
N SER A 773 -1.89 7.96 -6.03
CA SER A 773 -1.44 7.67 -7.39
C SER A 773 -0.18 8.44 -7.69
#